data_AF-A0A067HEN6-F1
#
_entry.id   AF-A0A067HEN6-F1
#
_cell.length_a   1.000
_cell.length_b   1.000
_cell.length_c   1.000
_cell.angle_alpha   90.00
_cell.angle_beta   90.00
_cell.angle_gamma   90.00
#
_symmetry.space_group_name_H-M   'P 1'
#
loop_
_entity.id
_entity.type
_entity.pdbx_description
1 polymer ?
#
loop_
_entity_poly.entity_id
_entity_poly.type
_entity_poly.pdbx_seq_one_letter_code
_entity_poly.pdbx_strand_id
1 'polypeptide(L)'
;MKESRDGIGHDRISKSSSVSSIPLILDIDDFKGDFSFDALFGNLVNELLPSFQEEEADSADGHGNVSGNDTLPNGHKRASSDAIKFTQGLAAPLFPEVDALSSLFKDSCRELIDLRKQIDDRLFNLKKELSVQDSKHRKTLAELEKGVDGLFDSFARLDSRISSVGQTAAKIGDHLQSADAQRVTASQTIDLIKYLMEFNSSPGDLMELSPLFSDDSRVAEAASIAEKLRSFAEEDIGRQGIQDMGNANASRGLEVAVANLQDYCNELENRLLSRFDAASQRRELSTMSECAKILSQFNRGTSAMQHYVATRPMFIDVEVMNADVRLVLGDQGSQASPSNVARGLASLYKEITDTVRKEAATITAVFPSPNYVMSILVQRVLEQRVTAILDKLLVKPSLVNLPPMEEGGLLLYLRMLAVAYEKTQELARDLRTVGCGDLDIEGVTECLFTSHKEEYPEHEQASLRQLYQAKIEELRSESQQLSESSGTIGRSKGASVASSPQQISVTVVTEFVRWNEEALSRCTLFSSQPAALAANVRAVFTCLLDQVSQYITEGLERARDSLTEAAALRERFVLGTSVSRRVAAAAASAAEAAAAAGESSFRSFMVAVQRCGSSVAIVQQYFANSISRLLLPVDGAHAASCEEMATAMSSAEAAAYKGLQQCIETVMAEVERLLSAEQKPSDYKSPDDGIAPDHRPTNACTRVVAYLSRVLEAAFTALEGLNKQAFLTELGNRLHKGLLNHWQKFTFNPSGGLRLKRDITEYGEFVRSFNAPSVDEKFELLG
;
A
#
# COMPACT_ATOMS: atom_id res chain seq x y z
N MET A 1 53.53 43.37 -5.15
CA MET A 1 54.54 44.39 -4.81
C MET A 1 53.93 45.28 -3.74
N LYS A 2 54.57 45.29 -2.55
CA LYS A 2 54.42 46.18 -1.37
C LYS A 2 53.17 46.16 -0.48
N GLU A 3 53.48 45.90 0.80
CA GLU A 3 52.74 46.08 2.06
C GLU A 3 52.40 47.55 2.39
N SER A 4 51.44 47.74 3.32
CA SER A 4 51.44 48.60 4.54
C SER A 4 50.04 48.46 5.19
N ARG A 5 49.74 47.94 6.40
CA ARG A 5 50.16 48.15 7.82
C ARG A 5 49.32 49.21 8.57
N ASP A 6 49.04 48.88 9.85
CA ASP A 6 48.43 49.61 10.98
C ASP A 6 46.88 49.52 11.09
N GLY A 7 46.25 49.24 12.23
CA GLY A 7 46.63 49.21 13.65
C GLY A 7 45.46 49.81 14.47
N ILE A 8 45.42 49.58 15.80
CA ILE A 8 44.44 50.06 16.83
C ILE A 8 43.27 49.09 17.05
N GLY A 9 42.92 48.62 18.25
CA GLY A 9 43.32 48.97 19.62
C GLY A 9 42.09 48.72 20.52
N HIS A 10 42.29 47.94 21.59
CA HIS A 10 41.33 47.66 22.64
C HIS A 10 40.76 48.94 23.28
N ASP A 11 39.46 49.01 23.56
CA ASP A 11 38.95 49.74 24.73
C ASP A 11 37.64 49.14 25.25
N ARG A 12 37.71 48.60 26.47
CA ARG A 12 36.58 48.39 27.37
C ARG A 12 36.24 49.76 27.96
N ILE A 13 34.98 50.18 27.96
CA ILE A 13 34.35 50.88 29.10
C ILE A 13 32.83 50.63 29.06
N SER A 14 32.41 50.00 30.14
CA SER A 14 31.09 49.86 30.73
C SER A 14 30.27 51.15 30.82
N LYS A 15 28.97 51.06 30.48
CA LYS A 15 27.88 51.80 31.14
C LYS A 15 26.61 50.95 31.17
N SER A 16 26.50 50.07 32.16
CA SER A 16 25.23 49.53 32.61
C SER A 16 24.55 50.58 33.49
N SER A 17 23.49 51.20 32.99
CA SER A 17 22.54 51.95 33.82
C SER A 17 21.75 50.94 34.65
N SER A 18 21.93 51.01 35.97
CA SER A 18 21.16 50.33 36.99
C SER A 18 19.67 50.66 36.87
N VAL A 19 18.86 49.69 36.45
CA VAL A 19 17.45 49.62 36.80
C VAL A 19 17.28 48.31 37.56
N SER A 20 16.87 48.45 38.82
CA SER A 20 16.56 47.39 39.78
C SER A 20 15.80 46.24 39.13
N SER A 21 16.50 45.16 38.82
CA SER A 21 15.92 43.95 38.26
C SER A 21 15.67 43.00 39.44
N ILE A 22 14.39 42.89 39.84
CA ILE A 22 13.92 41.66 40.47
C ILE A 22 14.28 40.52 39.49
N PRO A 23 14.73 39.33 39.94
CA PRO A 23 15.03 38.24 39.03
C PRO A 23 13.79 37.97 38.18
N LEU A 24 13.92 38.10 36.84
CA LEU A 24 12.85 37.76 35.93
C LEU A 24 12.49 36.30 36.15
N ILE A 25 11.20 36.03 36.35
CA ILE A 25 10.71 34.68 36.57
C ILE A 25 10.62 33.94 35.23
N LEU A 26 10.40 34.69 34.14
CA LEU A 26 10.30 34.19 32.77
C LEU A 26 11.21 34.99 31.83
N ASP A 27 12.05 34.31 31.04
CA ASP A 27 12.85 34.91 29.97
C ASP A 27 12.22 34.61 28.59
N ILE A 28 12.43 35.50 27.62
CA ILE A 28 12.04 35.30 26.21
C ILE A 28 12.71 34.05 25.62
N ASP A 29 13.87 33.68 26.14
CA ASP A 29 14.63 32.50 25.72
C ASP A 29 13.97 31.18 26.15
N ASP A 30 13.13 31.19 27.20
CA ASP A 30 12.37 30.02 27.65
C ASP A 30 11.30 29.58 26.64
N PHE A 31 10.92 30.48 25.72
CA PHE A 31 9.89 30.23 24.70
C PHE A 31 10.46 29.93 23.31
N LYS A 32 11.76 29.64 23.20
CA LYS A 32 12.41 29.24 21.94
C LYS A 32 12.42 27.71 21.80
N GLY A 33 11.86 27.18 20.71
CA GLY A 33 11.82 25.74 20.42
C GLY A 33 10.56 25.05 20.96
N ASP A 34 10.67 23.76 21.35
CA ASP A 34 9.55 22.97 21.86
C ASP A 34 9.26 23.32 23.33
N PHE A 35 8.36 24.29 23.54
CA PHE A 35 7.93 24.73 24.87
C PHE A 35 7.06 23.69 25.58
N SER A 36 7.44 23.30 26.81
CA SER A 36 6.64 22.43 27.68
C SER A 36 6.12 23.22 28.88
N PHE A 37 4.80 23.34 28.98
CA PHE A 37 4.13 24.00 30.09
C PHE A 37 4.38 23.27 31.42
N ASP A 38 4.38 21.94 31.41
CA ASP A 38 4.55 21.12 32.61
C ASP A 38 5.95 21.27 33.21
N ALA A 39 6.98 21.42 32.37
CA ALA A 39 8.35 21.64 32.81
C ALA A 39 8.54 23.05 33.43
N LEU A 40 7.96 24.08 32.81
CA LEU A 40 7.98 25.44 33.33
C LEU A 40 7.23 25.52 34.67
N PHE A 41 6.04 24.91 34.74
CA PHE A 41 5.21 24.88 35.94
C PHE A 41 5.91 24.15 37.10
N GLY A 42 6.54 23.00 36.81
CA GLY A 42 7.32 22.25 37.80
C GLY A 42 8.50 23.05 38.37
N ASN A 43 9.28 23.72 37.53
CA ASN A 43 10.40 24.55 37.99
C ASN A 43 9.95 25.76 38.82
N LEU A 44 8.79 26.33 38.51
CA LEU A 44 8.27 27.53 39.17
C LEU A 44 7.68 27.25 40.56
N VAL A 45 7.04 26.09 40.73
CA VAL A 45 6.16 25.81 41.89
C VAL A 45 6.79 24.83 42.90
N ASN A 46 7.73 23.98 42.47
CA ASN A 46 8.24 22.89 43.33
C ASN A 46 9.00 23.34 44.59
N GLU A 47 9.57 24.55 44.64
CA GLU A 47 10.23 25.05 45.86
C GLU A 47 9.26 25.60 46.92
N LEU A 48 7.99 25.82 46.56
CA LEU A 48 6.99 26.49 47.42
C LEU A 48 5.87 25.58 47.94
N LEU A 49 5.90 24.27 47.67
CA LEU A 49 4.89 23.32 48.15
C LEU A 49 5.39 22.52 49.37
N PRO A 50 4.70 22.55 50.53
CA PRO A 50 5.04 21.70 51.66
C PRO A 50 4.78 20.22 51.38
N SER A 51 5.64 19.32 51.88
CA SER A 51 5.45 17.87 51.78
C SER A 51 4.23 17.42 52.59
N PHE A 52 3.26 16.80 51.91
CA PHE A 52 2.00 16.31 52.47
C PHE A 52 2.23 15.20 53.52
N GLN A 53 1.68 15.33 54.72
CA GLN A 53 1.55 14.25 55.72
C GLN A 53 0.08 13.82 55.77
N GLU A 54 -0.21 12.57 55.44
CA GLU A 54 -1.52 11.94 55.67
C GLU A 54 -1.66 11.58 57.16
N GLU A 55 -2.71 12.08 57.81
CA GLU A 55 -3.25 11.49 59.05
C GLU A 55 -4.70 11.06 58.83
N GLU A 56 -4.93 9.76 59.04
CA GLU A 56 -6.23 9.10 59.17
C GLU A 56 -6.98 9.61 60.41
N ALA A 57 -8.31 9.77 60.33
CA ALA A 57 -9.25 9.46 61.43
C ALA A 57 -10.73 9.68 61.03
N ASP A 58 -11.45 8.56 60.93
CA ASP A 58 -12.79 8.25 61.48
C ASP A 58 -13.97 9.26 61.48
N SER A 59 -15.03 8.82 60.79
CA SER A 59 -16.39 8.53 61.28
C SER A 59 -17.13 9.53 62.21
N ALA A 60 -18.27 10.08 61.73
CA ALA A 60 -19.62 9.78 62.25
C ALA A 60 -20.70 10.85 61.91
N ASP A 61 -21.84 10.34 61.44
CA ASP A 61 -23.24 10.75 61.66
C ASP A 61 -23.82 12.10 61.22
N GLY A 62 -24.99 11.99 60.55
CA GLY A 62 -26.14 12.86 60.86
C GLY A 62 -27.02 13.29 59.68
N HIS A 63 -28.23 12.73 59.61
CA HIS A 63 -29.39 13.03 58.74
C HIS A 63 -29.68 14.54 58.51
N GLY A 64 -30.36 15.01 57.46
CA GLY A 64 -31.10 14.41 56.35
C GLY A 64 -32.00 15.45 55.67
N ASN A 65 -32.46 15.11 54.46
CA ASN A 65 -33.71 15.50 53.79
C ASN A 65 -33.83 16.75 52.89
N VAL A 66 -34.48 16.46 51.74
CA VAL A 66 -35.24 17.29 50.77
C VAL A 66 -34.52 17.79 49.50
N SER A 67 -34.68 16.97 48.45
CA SER A 67 -35.35 17.27 47.17
C SER A 67 -35.11 18.61 46.46
N GLY A 68 -34.66 18.56 45.20
CA GLY A 68 -34.73 19.72 44.30
C GLY A 68 -33.93 19.54 43.02
N ASN A 69 -34.60 18.99 42.02
CA ASN A 69 -34.17 18.79 40.63
C ASN A 69 -33.49 20.01 39.96
N ASP A 70 -32.64 19.64 39.01
CA ASP A 70 -32.56 20.19 37.66
C ASP A 70 -31.92 21.56 37.41
N THR A 71 -30.72 21.44 36.84
CA THR A 71 -30.33 21.96 35.52
C THR A 71 -30.42 23.46 35.21
N LEU A 72 -29.35 23.88 34.53
CA LEU A 72 -29.19 25.07 33.66
C LEU A 72 -28.78 26.36 34.40
N PRO A 73 -28.25 27.35 33.67
CA PRO A 73 -27.25 27.28 32.60
C PRO A 73 -26.13 28.32 32.80
N ASN A 74 -24.99 28.05 32.16
CA ASN A 74 -23.86 28.95 32.08
C ASN A 74 -24.21 30.15 31.18
N GLY A 75 -24.20 31.37 31.73
CA GLY A 75 -24.49 32.60 31.00
C GLY A 75 -23.97 33.83 31.75
N HIS A 76 -22.90 34.41 31.22
CA HIS A 76 -22.26 35.66 31.62
C HIS A 76 -23.23 36.76 32.11
N LYS A 77 -22.95 37.35 33.29
CA LYS A 77 -23.06 38.81 33.49
C LYS A 77 -22.05 39.35 34.50
N ARG A 78 -21.45 40.48 34.10
CA ARG A 78 -20.85 41.54 34.91
C ARG A 78 -21.52 41.70 36.28
N ALA A 79 -20.72 41.71 37.34
CA ALA A 79 -21.10 42.30 38.62
C ALA A 79 -20.63 43.75 38.70
N SER A 80 -21.57 44.63 39.07
CA SER A 80 -21.38 46.02 39.49
C SER A 80 -21.09 46.09 40.99
N SER A 81 -20.44 47.18 41.41
CA SER A 81 -20.10 47.53 42.78
C SER A 81 -21.32 47.80 43.68
N ASP A 82 -21.26 47.39 44.95
CA ASP A 82 -21.32 48.27 46.14
C ASP A 82 -21.77 47.51 47.42
N ALA A 83 -21.37 48.10 48.57
CA ALA A 83 -21.70 47.78 49.98
C ALA A 83 -20.74 46.81 50.70
N ILE A 84 -19.73 47.26 51.48
CA ILE A 84 -19.75 47.96 52.78
C ILE A 84 -20.13 47.04 53.99
N LYS A 85 -19.07 46.70 54.76
CA LYS A 85 -18.92 46.65 56.24
C LYS A 85 -19.13 45.34 57.06
N PHE A 86 -18.10 45.11 57.89
CA PHE A 86 -18.02 44.43 59.21
C PHE A 86 -18.24 42.90 59.20
N THR A 87 -17.47 42.02 59.86
CA THR A 87 -16.58 42.13 61.03
C THR A 87 -15.70 40.86 61.11
N GLN A 88 -14.39 41.05 61.28
CA GLN A 88 -13.42 40.33 62.13
C GLN A 88 -13.78 38.92 62.70
N GLY A 89 -12.97 37.92 62.36
CA GLY A 89 -12.88 36.64 63.06
C GLY A 89 -11.79 35.75 62.45
N LEU A 90 -10.77 35.42 63.25
CA LEU A 90 -9.56 34.69 62.88
C LEU A 90 -9.83 33.32 62.22
N ALA A 91 -9.31 33.14 61.02
CA ALA A 91 -8.83 31.85 60.53
C ALA A 91 -7.52 32.14 59.78
N ALA A 92 -6.41 31.61 60.28
CA ALA A 92 -5.18 31.53 59.50
C ALA A 92 -5.50 30.83 58.17
N PRO A 93 -5.03 31.33 57.01
CA PRO A 93 -5.26 30.62 55.76
C PRO A 93 -4.59 29.25 55.85
N LEU A 94 -5.35 28.21 55.49
CA LEU A 94 -4.97 26.79 55.53
C LEU A 94 -3.75 26.43 54.64
N PHE A 95 -3.14 27.41 53.98
CA PHE A 95 -1.85 27.33 53.29
C PHE A 95 -1.22 28.74 53.25
N PRO A 96 -0.26 29.07 54.12
CA PRO A 96 0.44 30.36 54.07
C PRO A 96 1.22 30.58 52.76
N GLU A 97 1.50 29.50 52.01
CA GLU A 97 2.16 29.55 50.70
C GLU A 97 1.22 29.96 49.56
N VAL A 98 -0.11 29.97 49.74
CA VAL A 98 -1.07 30.36 48.68
C VAL A 98 -0.96 31.83 48.31
N ASP A 99 -0.70 32.71 49.28
CA ASP A 99 -0.49 34.13 49.01
C ASP A 99 0.83 34.36 48.26
N ALA A 100 1.87 33.58 48.59
CA ALA A 100 3.15 33.58 47.87
C ALA A 100 2.98 33.05 46.43
N LEU A 101 2.29 31.92 46.24
CA LEU A 101 1.99 31.38 44.91
C LEU A 101 1.11 32.32 44.08
N SER A 102 0.10 32.95 44.71
CA SER A 102 -0.78 33.91 44.04
C SER A 102 -0.02 35.16 43.61
N SER A 103 0.91 35.64 44.44
CA SER A 103 1.80 36.75 44.07
C SER A 103 2.72 36.36 42.92
N LEU A 104 3.31 35.15 42.96
CA LEU A 104 4.15 34.61 41.91
C LEU A 104 3.39 34.51 40.57
N PHE A 105 2.20 33.90 40.54
CA PHE A 105 1.39 33.80 39.33
C PHE A 105 0.97 35.17 38.80
N LYS A 106 0.61 36.13 39.67
CA LYS A 106 0.25 37.48 39.24
C LYS A 106 1.44 38.22 38.62
N ASP A 107 2.62 38.08 39.21
CA ASP A 107 3.83 38.68 38.69
C ASP A 107 4.28 37.99 37.39
N SER A 108 4.23 36.65 37.29
CA SER A 108 4.48 35.92 36.04
C SER A 108 3.48 36.27 34.94
N CYS A 109 2.19 36.41 35.25
CA CYS A 109 1.20 36.85 34.25
C CYS A 109 1.47 38.28 33.76
N ARG A 110 1.91 39.17 34.66
CA ARG A 110 2.27 40.54 34.29
C ARG A 110 3.52 40.57 33.43
N GLU A 111 4.54 39.79 33.79
CA GLU A 111 5.75 39.62 32.98
C GLU A 111 5.44 39.04 31.60
N LEU A 112 4.52 38.08 31.48
CA LEU A 112 4.12 37.52 30.19
C LEU A 112 3.40 38.55 29.29
N ILE A 113 2.58 39.42 29.88
CA ILE A 113 1.93 40.52 29.16
C ILE A 113 2.98 41.55 28.71
N ASP A 114 3.96 41.86 29.55
CA ASP A 114 5.04 42.77 29.22
C ASP A 114 5.98 42.19 28.15
N LEU A 115 6.29 40.90 28.20
CA LEU A 115 7.03 40.18 27.16
C LEU A 115 6.28 40.17 25.84
N ARG A 116 4.98 39.89 25.85
CA ARG A 116 4.14 39.99 24.64
C ARG A 116 4.21 41.38 24.04
N LYS A 117 4.09 42.43 24.87
CA LYS A 117 4.19 43.81 24.41
C LYS A 117 5.57 44.14 23.85
N GLN A 118 6.64 43.65 24.47
CA GLN A 118 8.00 43.80 23.95
C GLN A 118 8.21 43.10 22.60
N ILE A 119 7.64 41.90 22.41
CA ILE A 119 7.67 41.19 21.13
C ILE A 119 6.89 41.96 20.07
N ASP A 120 5.68 42.43 20.40
CA ASP A 120 4.85 43.23 19.50
C ASP A 120 5.58 44.53 19.09
N ASP A 121 6.22 45.22 20.04
CA ASP A 121 7.02 46.42 19.78
C ASP A 121 8.26 46.10 18.93
N ARG A 122 8.92 44.96 19.16
CA ARG A 122 10.08 44.52 18.38
C ARG A 122 9.67 44.15 16.95
N LEU A 123 8.54 43.47 16.77
CA LEU A 123 7.96 43.17 15.46
C LEU A 123 7.57 44.45 14.72
N PHE A 124 6.96 45.41 15.41
CA PHE A 124 6.60 46.70 14.83
C PHE A 124 7.85 47.49 14.40
N ASN A 125 8.88 47.53 15.25
CA ASN A 125 10.14 48.19 14.93
C ASN A 125 10.87 47.51 13.76
N LEU A 126 10.94 46.17 13.74
CA LEU A 126 11.51 45.44 12.60
C LEU A 126 10.74 45.74 11.31
N LYS A 127 9.40 45.76 11.37
CA LYS A 127 8.57 46.06 10.19
C LYS A 127 8.79 47.50 9.70
N LYS A 128 8.95 48.45 10.61
CA LYS A 128 9.27 49.84 10.29
C LYS A 128 10.67 49.97 9.69
N GLU A 129 11.66 49.30 10.27
CA GLU A 129 13.04 49.30 9.79
C GLU A 129 13.16 48.62 8.43
N LEU A 130 12.42 47.52 8.21
CA LEU A 130 12.31 46.86 6.91
C LEU A 130 11.65 47.78 5.89
N SER A 131 10.60 48.52 6.24
CA SER A 131 9.99 49.51 5.34
C SER A 131 10.94 50.66 5.00
N VAL A 132 11.73 51.14 5.96
CA VAL A 132 12.75 52.17 5.73
C VAL A 132 13.87 51.63 4.84
N GLN A 133 14.37 50.42 5.12
CA GLN A 133 15.39 49.77 4.31
C GLN A 133 14.89 49.48 2.90
N ASP A 134 13.65 49.02 2.74
CA ASP A 134 13.02 48.80 1.44
C ASP A 134 12.91 50.12 0.65
N SER A 135 12.49 51.20 1.30
CA SER A 135 12.46 52.53 0.66
C SER A 135 13.85 53.04 0.26
N LYS A 136 14.88 52.77 1.07
CA LYS A 136 16.27 53.12 0.79
C LYS A 136 16.82 52.28 -0.36
N HIS A 137 16.55 50.98 -0.33
CA HIS A 137 16.93 50.03 -1.37
C HIS A 137 16.29 50.41 -2.70
N ARG A 138 15.00 50.75 -2.70
CA ARG A 138 14.28 51.21 -3.90
C ARG A 138 14.85 52.50 -4.48
N LYS A 139 15.28 53.44 -3.64
CA LYS A 139 15.96 54.67 -4.10
C LYS A 139 17.34 54.37 -4.67
N THR A 140 18.15 53.54 -3.99
CA THR A 140 19.45 53.12 -4.52
C THR A 140 19.31 52.34 -5.82
N LEU A 141 18.25 51.53 -5.96
CA LEU A 141 17.94 50.80 -7.17
C LEU A 141 17.61 51.76 -8.32
N ALA A 142 16.82 52.79 -8.07
CA ALA A 142 16.49 53.80 -9.09
C ALA A 142 17.70 54.66 -9.50
N GLU A 143 18.59 55.00 -8.54
CA GLU A 143 19.85 55.68 -8.84
C GLU A 143 20.81 54.79 -9.62
N LEU A 144 20.87 53.50 -9.28
CA LEU A 144 21.66 52.52 -9.99
C LEU A 144 21.09 52.26 -11.38
N GLU A 145 19.77 52.17 -11.55
CA GLU A 145 19.08 52.04 -12.83
C GLU A 145 19.42 53.24 -13.72
N LYS A 146 19.33 54.47 -13.20
CA LYS A 146 19.77 55.66 -13.93
C LYS A 146 21.26 55.66 -14.25
N GLY A 147 22.10 55.14 -13.35
CA GLY A 147 23.54 54.97 -13.56
C GLY A 147 23.83 53.93 -14.64
N VAL A 148 23.08 52.83 -14.65
CA VAL A 148 23.14 51.74 -15.63
C VAL A 148 22.63 52.24 -16.98
N ASP A 149 21.57 53.03 -17.05
CA ASP A 149 21.11 53.69 -18.28
C ASP A 149 22.16 54.64 -18.83
N GLY A 150 22.79 55.46 -17.97
CA GLY A 150 23.92 56.31 -18.38
C GLY A 150 25.15 55.51 -18.83
N LEU A 151 25.37 54.33 -18.22
CA LEU A 151 26.39 53.38 -18.63
C LEU A 151 26.02 52.75 -19.97
N PHE A 152 24.76 52.39 -20.20
CA PHE A 152 24.23 51.88 -21.46
C PHE A 152 24.32 52.90 -22.57
N ASP A 153 24.08 54.19 -22.30
CA ASP A 153 24.29 55.26 -23.28
C ASP A 153 25.78 55.43 -23.60
N SER A 154 26.64 55.34 -22.59
CA SER A 154 28.09 55.41 -22.76
C SER A 154 28.61 54.18 -23.51
N PHE A 155 28.08 53.00 -23.22
CA PHE A 155 28.33 51.76 -23.93
C PHE A 155 27.76 51.82 -25.34
N ALA A 156 26.58 52.37 -25.58
CA ALA A 156 26.01 52.51 -26.92
C ALA A 156 26.84 53.47 -27.77
N ARG A 157 27.42 54.53 -27.17
CA ARG A 157 28.38 55.42 -27.85
C ARG A 157 29.72 54.73 -28.11
N LEU A 158 30.22 53.98 -27.13
CA LEU A 158 31.46 53.21 -27.26
C LEU A 158 31.27 52.10 -28.31
N ASP A 159 30.16 51.40 -28.27
CA ASP A 159 29.75 50.33 -29.18
C ASP A 159 29.44 50.89 -30.56
N SER A 160 28.89 52.10 -30.70
CA SER A 160 28.82 52.79 -31.99
C SER A 160 30.22 53.09 -32.55
N ARG A 161 31.18 53.50 -31.71
CA ARG A 161 32.57 53.73 -32.12
C ARG A 161 33.33 52.43 -32.40
N ILE A 162 33.15 51.41 -31.58
CA ILE A 162 33.72 50.07 -31.74
C ILE A 162 33.07 49.36 -32.92
N SER A 163 31.79 49.59 -33.19
CA SER A 163 31.10 49.08 -34.36
C SER A 163 31.54 49.84 -35.60
N SER A 164 31.86 51.14 -35.54
CA SER A 164 32.45 51.85 -36.68
C SER A 164 33.90 51.42 -36.98
N VAL A 165 34.74 51.36 -35.94
CA VAL A 165 36.14 50.90 -36.05
C VAL A 165 36.18 49.40 -36.35
N GLY A 166 35.30 48.63 -35.73
CA GLY A 166 35.07 47.21 -35.93
C GLY A 166 34.45 46.91 -37.27
N GLN A 167 33.59 47.74 -37.85
CA GLN A 167 33.14 47.61 -39.24
C GLN A 167 34.26 47.92 -40.22
N THR A 168 35.18 48.84 -39.89
CA THR A 168 36.32 49.16 -40.74
C THR A 168 37.39 48.06 -40.64
N ALA A 169 37.67 47.57 -39.43
CA ALA A 169 38.59 46.47 -39.15
C ALA A 169 38.00 45.12 -39.57
N ALA A 170 36.68 44.92 -39.49
CA ALA A 170 35.97 43.79 -40.07
C ALA A 170 35.98 43.92 -41.58
N LYS A 171 35.71 45.07 -42.21
CA LYS A 171 35.86 45.18 -43.68
C LYS A 171 37.28 44.83 -44.14
N ILE A 172 38.31 45.31 -43.45
CA ILE A 172 39.71 44.98 -43.79
C ILE A 172 40.03 43.53 -43.46
N GLY A 173 39.58 43.05 -42.31
CA GLY A 173 39.73 41.68 -41.81
C GLY A 173 39.00 40.67 -42.70
N ASP A 174 37.74 40.90 -43.00
CA ASP A 174 36.89 40.20 -43.97
C ASP A 174 37.50 40.25 -45.36
N HIS A 175 38.08 41.36 -45.82
CA HIS A 175 38.76 41.36 -47.13
C HIS A 175 40.04 40.51 -47.12
N LEU A 176 40.84 40.55 -46.06
CA LEU A 176 42.05 39.73 -45.90
C LEU A 176 41.73 38.26 -45.66
N GLN A 177 40.75 37.98 -44.82
CA GLN A 177 40.25 36.66 -44.49
C GLN A 177 39.49 36.08 -45.67
N SER A 178 38.73 36.86 -46.43
CA SER A 178 38.11 36.41 -47.69
C SER A 178 39.18 36.14 -48.74
N ALA A 179 40.21 36.97 -48.87
CA ALA A 179 41.30 36.72 -49.81
C ALA A 179 42.15 35.49 -49.43
N ASP A 180 42.51 35.34 -48.16
CA ASP A 180 43.28 34.18 -47.69
C ASP A 180 42.41 32.92 -47.63
N ALA A 181 41.14 33.04 -47.23
CA ALA A 181 40.18 31.94 -47.35
C ALA A 181 39.98 31.55 -48.81
N GLN A 182 39.87 32.50 -49.75
CA GLN A 182 39.80 32.20 -51.18
C GLN A 182 41.08 31.52 -51.68
N ARG A 183 42.26 31.93 -51.22
CA ARG A 183 43.54 31.31 -51.57
C ARG A 183 43.64 29.88 -51.02
N VAL A 184 43.33 29.69 -49.75
CA VAL A 184 43.33 28.38 -49.07
C VAL A 184 42.27 27.46 -49.67
N THR A 185 41.06 27.97 -49.91
CA THR A 185 39.97 27.26 -50.58
C THR A 185 40.41 26.89 -51.99
N ALA A 186 40.94 27.82 -52.79
CA ALA A 186 41.42 27.51 -54.14
C ALA A 186 42.51 26.43 -54.13
N SER A 187 43.46 26.48 -53.20
CA SER A 187 44.49 25.44 -53.07
C SER A 187 43.90 24.07 -52.70
N GLN A 188 43.01 24.02 -51.70
CA GLN A 188 42.35 22.79 -51.29
C GLN A 188 41.44 22.23 -52.38
N THR A 189 40.71 23.10 -53.10
CA THR A 189 39.88 22.74 -54.24
C THR A 189 40.73 22.17 -55.39
N ILE A 190 41.90 22.74 -55.68
CA ILE A 190 42.81 22.19 -56.70
C ILE A 190 43.24 20.77 -56.32
N ASP A 191 43.58 20.51 -55.07
CA ASP A 191 43.99 19.17 -54.64
C ASP A 191 42.80 18.19 -54.61
N LEU A 192 41.62 18.63 -54.18
CA LEU A 192 40.40 17.82 -54.29
C LEU A 192 40.05 17.49 -55.75
N ILE A 193 40.15 18.46 -56.68
CA ILE A 193 39.87 18.22 -58.11
C ILE A 193 40.86 17.19 -58.67
N LYS A 194 42.15 17.25 -58.29
CA LYS A 194 43.13 16.24 -58.72
C LYS A 194 42.73 14.84 -58.24
N TYR A 195 42.39 14.69 -56.95
CA TYR A 195 41.97 13.40 -56.41
C TYR A 195 40.65 12.92 -57.03
N LEU A 196 39.68 13.80 -57.25
CA LEU A 196 38.42 13.47 -57.92
C LEU A 196 38.64 12.99 -59.37
N MET A 197 39.55 13.64 -60.10
CA MET A 197 39.95 13.20 -61.45
C MET A 197 40.65 11.85 -61.42
N GLU A 198 41.45 11.56 -60.38
CA GLU A 198 42.10 10.26 -60.17
C GLU A 198 41.06 9.14 -59.95
N PHE A 199 40.05 9.37 -59.10
CA PHE A 199 38.93 8.44 -58.89
C PHE A 199 38.04 8.25 -60.14
N ASN A 200 38.05 9.19 -61.08
CA ASN A 200 37.28 9.12 -62.33
C ASN A 200 38.08 8.49 -63.50
N SER A 201 39.42 8.45 -63.41
CA SER A 201 40.29 8.01 -64.52
C SER A 201 40.48 6.50 -64.61
N SER A 202 40.30 5.76 -63.50
CA SER A 202 40.50 4.31 -63.41
C SER A 202 39.24 3.59 -62.91
N PRO A 203 38.37 3.08 -63.79
CA PRO A 203 37.17 2.33 -63.38
C PRO A 203 37.55 0.98 -62.76
N GLY A 204 37.28 0.81 -61.47
CA GLY A 204 37.36 -0.49 -60.79
C GLY A 204 38.73 -1.00 -60.37
N ASP A 205 39.82 -0.23 -60.54
CA ASP A 205 41.16 -0.61 -60.08
C ASP A 205 41.71 0.41 -59.06
N LEU A 206 41.35 0.20 -57.79
CA LEU A 206 41.74 1.06 -56.65
C LEU A 206 43.26 1.05 -56.35
N MET A 207 44.03 0.19 -57.03
CA MET A 207 45.47 0.05 -56.85
C MET A 207 46.30 1.12 -57.57
N GLU A 208 45.72 1.87 -58.49
CA GLU A 208 46.39 2.97 -59.22
C GLU A 208 46.25 4.34 -58.53
N LEU A 209 45.51 4.42 -57.43
CA LEU A 209 45.34 5.66 -56.67
C LEU A 209 46.65 6.08 -56.00
N SER A 210 46.82 7.39 -55.80
CA SER A 210 47.93 7.99 -55.08
C SER A 210 48.24 7.24 -53.78
N PRO A 211 49.54 7.08 -53.41
CA PRO A 211 49.95 6.29 -52.24
C PRO A 211 49.35 6.77 -50.91
N LEU A 212 48.81 7.98 -50.87
CA LEU A 212 47.95 8.48 -49.80
C LEU A 212 46.79 7.50 -49.47
N PHE A 213 46.11 6.96 -50.48
CA PHE A 213 44.92 6.13 -50.32
C PHE A 213 45.25 4.66 -50.06
N SER A 214 46.48 4.22 -50.32
CA SER A 214 46.96 2.85 -50.11
C SER A 214 47.74 2.67 -48.79
N ASP A 215 48.36 3.73 -48.26
CA ASP A 215 49.25 3.69 -47.10
C ASP A 215 48.50 3.61 -45.74
N ASP A 216 48.79 2.55 -44.98
CA ASP A 216 48.21 2.27 -43.65
C ASP A 216 48.63 3.28 -42.56
N SER A 217 49.68 4.06 -42.80
CA SER A 217 50.14 5.13 -41.90
C SER A 217 49.39 6.45 -42.09
N ARG A 218 48.74 6.66 -43.26
CA ARG A 218 48.06 7.91 -43.65
C ARG A 218 46.55 7.80 -43.72
N VAL A 219 45.99 6.75 -43.14
CA VAL A 219 44.55 6.41 -43.18
C VAL A 219 43.65 7.56 -42.69
N ALA A 220 44.08 8.33 -41.69
CA ALA A 220 43.32 9.49 -41.20
C ALA A 220 43.23 10.62 -42.24
N GLU A 221 44.30 10.86 -42.99
CA GLU A 221 44.35 11.88 -44.06
C GLU A 221 43.52 11.42 -45.27
N ALA A 222 43.67 10.14 -45.66
CA ALA A 222 42.90 9.53 -46.73
C ALA A 222 41.39 9.55 -46.44
N ALA A 223 40.98 9.22 -45.21
CA ALA A 223 39.58 9.28 -44.78
C ALA A 223 39.02 10.71 -44.85
N SER A 224 39.74 11.71 -44.32
CA SER A 224 39.27 13.10 -44.35
C SER A 224 39.12 13.65 -45.78
N ILE A 225 40.00 13.25 -46.70
CA ILE A 225 39.93 13.66 -48.10
C ILE A 225 38.78 12.92 -48.83
N ALA A 226 38.64 11.61 -48.62
CA ALA A 226 37.57 10.82 -49.23
C ALA A 226 36.17 11.29 -48.79
N GLU A 227 35.96 11.63 -47.51
CA GLU A 227 34.69 12.17 -47.01
C GLU A 227 34.32 13.51 -47.69
N LYS A 228 35.29 14.42 -47.78
CA LYS A 228 35.09 15.72 -48.46
C LYS A 228 34.76 15.51 -49.94
N LEU A 229 35.49 14.63 -50.63
CA LEU A 229 35.22 14.29 -52.03
C LEU A 229 33.82 13.70 -52.22
N ARG A 230 33.38 12.81 -51.32
CA ARG A 230 32.03 12.25 -51.32
C ARG A 230 30.96 13.33 -51.14
N SER A 231 31.10 14.20 -50.12
CA SER A 231 30.13 15.29 -49.91
C SER A 231 30.04 16.24 -51.11
N PHE A 232 31.18 16.55 -51.74
CA PHE A 232 31.19 17.40 -52.94
C PHE A 232 30.56 16.71 -54.15
N ALA A 233 30.82 15.42 -54.34
CA ALA A 233 30.29 14.66 -55.47
C ALA A 233 28.79 14.35 -55.32
N GLU A 234 28.28 14.16 -54.11
CA GLU A 234 26.85 13.98 -53.82
C GLU A 234 26.03 15.29 -53.90
N GLU A 235 26.58 16.42 -53.42
CA GLU A 235 25.89 17.72 -53.46
C GLU A 235 25.61 18.23 -54.88
N ASP A 236 26.50 17.94 -55.85
CA ASP A 236 26.37 18.42 -57.24
C ASP A 236 25.43 17.52 -58.07
N ILE A 237 25.34 16.21 -57.74
CA ILE A 237 24.37 15.28 -58.34
C ILE A 237 22.95 15.57 -57.84
N GLY A 238 22.78 15.94 -56.55
CA GLY A 238 21.48 16.24 -55.95
C GLY A 238 20.80 17.53 -56.42
N ARG A 239 21.55 18.49 -57.01
CA ARG A 239 21.02 19.78 -57.48
C ARG A 239 20.43 19.77 -58.89
N GLN A 240 20.64 18.75 -59.71
CA GLN A 240 20.19 18.73 -61.11
C GLN A 240 18.82 18.03 -61.33
N GLY A 241 17.94 18.02 -60.31
CA GLY A 241 16.59 17.47 -60.44
C GLY A 241 15.59 18.34 -61.22
N ILE A 242 15.83 19.65 -61.40
CA ILE A 242 14.87 20.54 -62.09
C ILE A 242 15.59 21.61 -62.93
N GLN A 243 15.43 21.47 -64.26
CA GLN A 243 15.54 22.46 -65.33
C GLN A 243 16.92 22.91 -65.89
N ASP A 244 17.17 22.36 -67.08
CA ASP A 244 17.50 22.99 -68.37
C ASP A 244 18.95 23.32 -68.80
N MET A 245 19.31 22.61 -69.88
CA MET A 245 20.12 22.99 -71.03
C MET A 245 21.61 23.32 -70.81
N GLY A 246 22.45 22.27 -70.86
CA GLY A 246 23.80 22.37 -71.43
C GLY A 246 24.97 21.80 -70.60
N ASN A 247 25.02 20.47 -70.39
CA ASN A 247 26.26 19.66 -70.37
C ASN A 247 25.96 18.21 -69.95
N ALA A 248 25.50 17.39 -70.90
CA ALA A 248 25.13 15.99 -70.66
C ALA A 248 26.32 15.03 -70.42
N ASN A 249 27.57 15.51 -70.42
CA ASN A 249 28.76 14.66 -70.28
C ASN A 249 29.47 14.78 -68.92
N ALA A 250 29.23 15.83 -68.13
CA ALA A 250 29.91 16.04 -66.85
C ALA A 250 29.30 15.19 -65.71
N SER A 251 27.98 15.04 -65.71
CA SER A 251 27.23 14.28 -64.70
C SER A 251 27.50 12.77 -64.75
N ARG A 252 27.66 12.19 -65.95
CA ARG A 252 27.95 10.75 -66.11
C ARG A 252 29.38 10.34 -65.71
N GLY A 253 30.33 11.28 -65.78
CA GLY A 253 31.69 11.07 -65.27
C GLY A 253 31.76 11.17 -63.73
N LEU A 254 30.93 12.02 -63.13
CA LEU A 254 30.87 12.15 -61.68
C LEU A 254 30.20 10.93 -61.02
N GLU A 255 29.23 10.30 -61.68
CA GLU A 255 28.61 9.04 -61.23
C GLU A 255 29.64 7.91 -61.02
N VAL A 256 30.62 7.76 -61.92
CA VAL A 256 31.70 6.75 -61.80
C VAL A 256 32.62 7.07 -60.62
N ALA A 257 32.97 8.34 -60.44
CA ALA A 257 33.76 8.78 -59.29
C ALA A 257 33.03 8.56 -57.96
N VAL A 258 31.71 8.79 -57.91
CA VAL A 258 30.88 8.52 -56.72
C VAL A 258 30.81 7.02 -56.42
N ALA A 259 30.61 6.18 -57.42
CA ALA A 259 30.62 4.72 -57.23
C ALA A 259 31.99 4.22 -56.73
N ASN A 260 33.08 4.66 -57.35
CA ASN A 260 34.44 4.29 -56.93
C ASN A 260 34.79 4.84 -55.53
N LEU A 261 34.35 6.07 -55.20
CA LEU A 261 34.49 6.64 -53.86
C LEU A 261 33.69 5.83 -52.85
N GLN A 262 32.47 5.40 -53.18
CA GLN A 262 31.65 4.57 -52.30
C GLN A 262 32.29 3.20 -52.06
N ASP A 263 32.83 2.56 -53.08
CA ASP A 263 33.53 1.28 -52.95
C ASP A 263 34.83 1.43 -52.13
N TYR A 264 35.60 2.50 -52.36
CA TYR A 264 36.76 2.82 -51.52
C TYR A 264 36.36 3.10 -50.07
N CYS A 265 35.27 3.85 -49.84
CA CYS A 265 34.72 4.14 -48.53
C CYS A 265 34.34 2.87 -47.78
N ASN A 266 33.63 1.95 -48.44
CA ASN A 266 33.23 0.66 -47.87
C ASN A 266 34.45 -0.21 -47.54
N GLU A 267 35.44 -0.28 -48.44
CA GLU A 267 36.67 -1.03 -48.22
C GLU A 267 37.52 -0.43 -47.09
N LEU A 268 37.60 0.90 -47.02
CA LEU A 268 38.28 1.62 -45.94
C LEU A 268 37.60 1.38 -44.59
N GLU A 269 36.28 1.40 -44.53
CA GLU A 269 35.50 1.08 -43.33
C GLU A 269 35.76 -0.36 -42.88
N ASN A 270 35.68 -1.34 -43.79
CA ASN A 270 35.98 -2.74 -43.48
C ASN A 270 37.44 -2.94 -43.02
N ARG A 271 38.40 -2.26 -43.64
CA ARG A 271 39.82 -2.31 -43.25
C ARG A 271 40.04 -1.70 -41.86
N LEU A 272 39.39 -0.57 -41.56
CA LEU A 272 39.43 0.07 -40.25
C LEU A 272 38.74 -0.77 -39.17
N LEU A 273 37.60 -1.40 -39.48
CA LEU A 273 36.91 -2.34 -38.58
C LEU A 273 37.79 -3.57 -38.29
N SER A 274 38.41 -4.17 -39.30
CA SER A 274 39.32 -5.31 -39.12
C SER A 274 40.54 -4.93 -38.26
N ARG A 275 41.14 -3.75 -38.49
CA ARG A 275 42.24 -3.23 -37.67
C ARG A 275 41.79 -2.97 -36.23
N PHE A 276 40.58 -2.43 -36.06
CA PHE A 276 39.97 -2.19 -34.74
C PHE A 276 39.68 -3.50 -34.00
N ASP A 277 39.19 -4.54 -34.67
CA ASP A 277 38.96 -5.87 -34.08
C ASP A 277 40.26 -6.54 -33.66
N ALA A 278 41.30 -6.48 -34.50
CA ALA A 278 42.63 -6.99 -34.17
C ALA A 278 43.24 -6.26 -32.96
N ALA A 279 43.08 -4.93 -32.90
CA ALA A 279 43.48 -4.12 -31.75
C ALA A 279 42.66 -4.45 -30.49
N SER A 280 41.36 -4.72 -30.65
CA SER A 280 40.46 -5.13 -29.56
C SER A 280 40.87 -6.48 -28.96
N GLN A 281 41.23 -7.47 -29.79
CA GLN A 281 41.74 -8.76 -29.34
C GLN A 281 43.07 -8.64 -28.59
N ARG A 282 43.94 -7.72 -29.01
CA ARG A 282 45.25 -7.44 -28.39
C ARG A 282 45.17 -6.51 -27.17
N ARG A 283 44.00 -5.94 -26.88
CA ARG A 283 43.75 -4.93 -25.83
C ARG A 283 44.57 -3.64 -25.99
N GLU A 284 44.83 -3.25 -27.23
CA GLU A 284 45.56 -2.02 -27.55
C GLU A 284 44.60 -0.81 -27.61
N LEU A 285 44.43 -0.10 -26.49
CA LEU A 285 43.44 0.98 -26.39
C LEU A 285 43.75 2.20 -27.28
N SER A 286 45.03 2.51 -27.53
CA SER A 286 45.44 3.66 -28.33
C SER A 286 45.06 3.50 -29.81
N THR A 287 45.35 2.32 -30.38
CA THR A 287 45.03 2.00 -31.77
C THR A 287 43.52 1.86 -31.97
N MET A 288 42.80 1.30 -30.99
CA MET A 288 41.33 1.33 -30.97
C MET A 288 40.78 2.76 -30.98
N SER A 289 41.34 3.66 -30.18
CA SER A 289 40.88 5.06 -30.11
C SER A 289 41.14 5.81 -31.42
N GLU A 290 42.29 5.59 -32.05
CA GLU A 290 42.61 6.17 -33.36
C GLU A 290 41.62 5.69 -34.43
N CYS A 291 41.38 4.38 -34.52
CA CYS A 291 40.40 3.81 -35.44
C CYS A 291 38.98 4.36 -35.17
N ALA A 292 38.55 4.44 -33.91
CA ALA A 292 37.25 4.96 -33.53
C ALA A 292 37.08 6.46 -33.87
N LYS A 293 38.14 7.26 -33.72
CA LYS A 293 38.15 8.68 -34.12
C LYS A 293 38.02 8.85 -35.63
N ILE A 294 38.72 8.03 -36.42
CA ILE A 294 38.66 8.07 -37.88
C ILE A 294 37.26 7.63 -38.36
N LEU A 295 36.73 6.53 -37.83
CA LEU A 295 35.39 6.02 -38.16
C LEU A 295 34.27 6.99 -37.70
N SER A 296 34.49 7.72 -36.60
CA SER A 296 33.58 8.77 -36.13
C SER A 296 33.44 9.92 -37.11
N GLN A 297 34.48 10.26 -37.87
CA GLN A 297 34.42 11.34 -38.86
C GLN A 297 33.59 10.92 -40.08
N PHE A 298 33.65 9.64 -40.45
CA PHE A 298 33.10 9.13 -41.72
C PHE A 298 31.57 8.94 -41.76
N ASN A 299 31.00 8.34 -40.70
CA ASN A 299 29.57 7.97 -40.60
C ASN A 299 28.98 8.30 -39.21
N ARG A 300 29.52 9.32 -38.52
CA ARG A 300 29.26 9.58 -37.09
C ARG A 300 29.61 8.41 -36.17
N GLY A 301 30.37 7.43 -36.67
CA GLY A 301 30.85 6.26 -35.94
C GLY A 301 29.79 5.25 -35.54
N THR A 302 28.53 5.38 -35.99
CA THR A 302 27.41 4.53 -35.55
C THR A 302 27.63 3.06 -35.89
N SER A 303 28.05 2.73 -37.12
CA SER A 303 28.35 1.35 -37.56
C SER A 303 29.52 0.74 -36.78
N ALA A 304 30.58 1.51 -36.52
CA ALA A 304 31.71 1.06 -35.71
C ALA A 304 31.32 0.79 -34.24
N MET A 305 30.48 1.64 -33.66
CA MET A 305 29.98 1.49 -32.30
C MET A 305 29.05 0.27 -32.19
N GLN A 306 28.12 0.10 -33.13
CA GLN A 306 27.24 -1.08 -33.19
C GLN A 306 28.03 -2.36 -33.42
N HIS A 307 29.04 -2.34 -34.29
CA HIS A 307 29.93 -3.47 -34.54
C HIS A 307 30.74 -3.84 -33.29
N TYR A 308 31.30 -2.84 -32.58
CA TYR A 308 32.01 -3.07 -31.32
C TYR A 308 31.12 -3.78 -30.28
N VAL A 309 29.89 -3.29 -30.10
CA VAL A 309 28.93 -3.90 -29.18
C VAL A 309 28.55 -5.30 -29.66
N ALA A 310 28.31 -5.49 -30.95
CA ALA A 310 27.95 -6.78 -31.53
C ALA A 310 29.01 -7.86 -31.37
N THR A 311 30.30 -7.49 -31.40
CA THR A 311 31.43 -8.42 -31.29
C THR A 311 31.79 -8.81 -29.86
N ARG A 312 31.14 -8.22 -28.84
CA ARG A 312 31.46 -8.57 -27.45
C ARG A 312 31.07 -10.03 -27.16
N PRO A 313 31.94 -10.80 -26.47
CA PRO A 313 31.68 -12.21 -26.18
C PRO A 313 30.35 -12.47 -25.45
N MET A 314 29.89 -11.52 -24.63
CA MET A 314 28.63 -11.61 -23.88
C MET A 314 27.37 -11.73 -24.75
N PHE A 315 27.45 -11.48 -26.06
CA PHE A 315 26.32 -11.60 -27.00
C PHE A 315 26.49 -12.71 -28.05
N ILE A 316 27.73 -13.17 -28.29
CA ILE A 316 28.02 -14.16 -29.34
C ILE A 316 28.16 -15.56 -28.76
N ASP A 317 28.71 -15.67 -27.55
CA ASP A 317 29.09 -16.95 -26.98
C ASP A 317 27.86 -17.71 -26.47
N VAL A 318 27.49 -18.77 -27.19
CA VAL A 318 26.38 -19.67 -26.85
C VAL A 318 26.61 -20.36 -25.51
N GLU A 319 27.88 -20.57 -25.11
CA GLU A 319 28.21 -21.16 -23.80
C GLU A 319 27.85 -20.20 -22.66
N VAL A 320 28.04 -18.90 -22.86
CA VAL A 320 27.64 -17.86 -21.89
C VAL A 320 26.12 -17.84 -21.76
N MET A 321 25.38 -17.80 -22.87
CA MET A 321 23.91 -17.84 -22.83
C MET A 321 23.37 -19.12 -22.16
N ASN A 322 24.00 -20.28 -22.41
CA ASN A 322 23.62 -21.53 -21.75
C ASN A 322 24.03 -21.58 -20.28
N ALA A 323 25.13 -20.93 -19.90
CA ALA A 323 25.52 -20.77 -18.50
C ALA A 323 24.51 -19.91 -17.73
N ASP A 324 24.05 -18.80 -18.32
CA ASP A 324 23.01 -17.94 -17.74
C ASP A 324 21.72 -18.74 -17.46
N VAL A 325 21.29 -19.54 -18.43
CA VAL A 325 20.09 -20.40 -18.30
C VAL A 325 20.25 -21.40 -17.16
N ARG A 326 21.39 -22.09 -17.07
CA ARG A 326 21.66 -23.06 -16.00
C ARG A 326 21.75 -22.38 -14.62
N LEU A 327 22.32 -21.18 -14.57
CA LEU A 327 22.44 -20.41 -13.32
C LEU A 327 21.08 -20.00 -12.77
N VAL A 328 20.13 -19.65 -13.64
CA VAL A 328 18.80 -19.14 -13.24
C VAL A 328 17.77 -20.26 -13.08
N LEU A 329 17.69 -21.18 -14.06
CA LEU A 329 16.66 -22.22 -14.10
C LEU A 329 17.12 -23.54 -13.46
N GLY A 330 18.41 -23.71 -13.19
CA GLY A 330 18.98 -24.97 -12.69
C GLY A 330 19.10 -26.05 -13.77
N ASP A 331 19.37 -27.29 -13.32
CA ASP A 331 19.47 -28.45 -14.21
C ASP A 331 18.08 -28.88 -14.72
N GLN A 332 18.04 -29.39 -15.96
CA GLN A 332 16.80 -29.81 -16.61
C GLN A 332 16.06 -30.87 -15.77
N GLY A 333 14.84 -30.55 -15.32
CA GLY A 333 13.94 -31.47 -14.61
C GLY A 333 13.64 -31.11 -13.15
N SER A 334 14.29 -30.10 -12.58
CA SER A 334 13.89 -29.55 -11.27
C SER A 334 12.88 -28.41 -11.44
N GLN A 335 11.76 -28.47 -10.73
CA GLN A 335 10.80 -27.35 -10.65
C GLN A 335 11.49 -26.12 -10.06
N ALA A 336 11.56 -25.03 -10.83
CA ALA A 336 12.26 -23.81 -10.44
C ALA A 336 11.46 -23.06 -9.37
N SER A 337 11.94 -23.05 -8.13
CA SER A 337 11.31 -22.27 -7.06
C SER A 337 11.61 -20.77 -7.21
N PRO A 338 10.68 -19.86 -6.83
CA PRO A 338 10.91 -18.41 -6.92
C PRO A 338 12.16 -17.91 -6.20
N SER A 339 12.54 -18.53 -5.07
CA SER A 339 13.74 -18.14 -4.30
C SER A 339 15.05 -18.52 -4.98
N ASN A 340 15.12 -19.70 -5.61
CA ASN A 340 16.29 -20.10 -6.39
C ASN A 340 16.47 -19.21 -7.63
N VAL A 341 15.37 -18.89 -8.31
CA VAL A 341 15.36 -17.99 -9.46
C VAL A 341 15.78 -16.58 -9.06
N ALA A 342 15.27 -16.05 -7.94
CA ALA A 342 15.69 -14.75 -7.42
C ALA A 342 17.21 -14.69 -7.18
N ARG A 343 17.79 -15.77 -6.62
CA ARG A 343 19.24 -15.88 -6.40
C ARG A 343 20.01 -15.98 -7.72
N GLY A 344 19.53 -16.80 -8.66
CA GLY A 344 20.13 -16.97 -9.98
C GLY A 344 20.14 -15.67 -10.78
N LEU A 345 19.00 -14.97 -10.84
CA LEU A 345 18.87 -13.66 -11.49
C LEU A 345 19.77 -12.62 -10.82
N ALA A 346 19.82 -12.55 -9.48
CA ALA A 346 20.70 -11.63 -8.79
C ALA A 346 22.18 -11.86 -9.13
N SER A 347 22.61 -13.12 -9.21
CA SER A 347 23.99 -13.48 -9.60
C SER A 347 24.27 -13.10 -11.07
N LEU A 348 23.35 -13.44 -11.97
CA LEU A 348 23.45 -13.11 -13.39
C LEU A 348 23.52 -11.59 -13.61
N TYR A 349 22.60 -10.85 -12.99
CA TYR A 349 22.51 -9.39 -13.15
C TYR A 349 23.72 -8.69 -12.54
N LYS A 350 24.27 -9.20 -11.44
CA LYS A 350 25.56 -8.72 -10.91
C LYS A 350 26.70 -8.95 -11.90
N GLU A 351 26.79 -10.12 -12.50
CA GLU A 351 27.80 -10.43 -13.52
C GLU A 351 27.67 -9.54 -14.76
N ILE A 352 26.44 -9.32 -15.22
CA ILE A 352 26.12 -8.38 -16.30
C ILE A 352 26.62 -6.98 -15.95
N THR A 353 26.24 -6.46 -14.78
CA THR A 353 26.66 -5.12 -14.32
C THR A 353 28.18 -5.01 -14.21
N ASP A 354 28.86 -6.02 -13.67
CA ASP A 354 30.32 -6.04 -13.57
C ASP A 354 31.00 -6.05 -14.94
N THR A 355 30.40 -6.75 -15.92
CA THR A 355 30.88 -6.80 -17.29
C THR A 355 30.66 -5.45 -18.01
N VAL A 356 29.47 -4.87 -17.88
CA VAL A 356 29.16 -3.52 -18.41
C VAL A 356 30.08 -2.47 -17.80
N ARG A 357 30.42 -2.56 -16.50
CA ARG A 357 31.37 -1.65 -15.86
C ARG A 357 32.78 -1.72 -16.45
N LYS A 358 33.25 -2.93 -16.79
CA LYS A 358 34.55 -3.12 -17.47
C LYS A 358 34.54 -2.56 -18.88
N GLU A 359 33.44 -2.78 -19.61
CA GLU A 359 33.26 -2.24 -20.95
C GLU A 359 33.13 -0.71 -20.93
N ALA A 360 32.44 -0.14 -19.94
CA ALA A 360 32.30 1.31 -19.77
C ALA A 360 33.67 2.00 -19.68
N ALA A 361 34.59 1.46 -18.87
CA ALA A 361 35.95 2.00 -18.76
C ALA A 361 36.71 1.96 -20.11
N THR A 362 36.49 0.91 -20.91
CA THR A 362 37.08 0.77 -22.25
C THR A 362 36.45 1.76 -23.22
N ILE A 363 35.12 1.89 -23.19
CA ILE A 363 34.35 2.78 -24.07
C ILE A 363 34.75 4.25 -23.83
N THR A 364 34.88 4.66 -22.57
CA THR A 364 35.32 6.02 -22.22
C THR A 364 36.74 6.32 -22.71
N ALA A 365 37.63 5.32 -22.76
CA ALA A 365 39.00 5.49 -23.23
C ALA A 365 39.11 5.50 -24.78
N VAL A 366 38.24 4.76 -25.46
CA VAL A 366 38.34 4.51 -26.91
C VAL A 366 37.51 5.50 -27.73
N PHE A 367 36.25 5.71 -27.39
CA PHE A 367 35.28 6.37 -28.27
C PHE A 367 35.15 7.89 -28.01
N PRO A 368 35.00 8.72 -29.06
CA PRO A 368 34.74 10.15 -28.90
C PRO A 368 33.40 10.48 -28.22
N SER A 369 32.39 9.62 -28.37
CA SER A 369 31.04 9.78 -27.81
C SER A 369 30.62 8.60 -26.91
N PRO A 370 31.19 8.48 -25.69
CA PRO A 370 30.97 7.32 -24.81
C PRO A 370 29.50 7.06 -24.47
N ASN A 371 28.71 8.11 -24.23
CA ASN A 371 27.30 8.00 -23.84
C ASN A 371 26.46 7.24 -24.87
N TYR A 372 26.67 7.52 -26.16
CA TYR A 372 25.89 6.89 -27.22
C TYR A 372 26.23 5.39 -27.36
N VAL A 373 27.51 5.03 -27.23
CA VAL A 373 27.94 3.62 -27.23
C VAL A 373 27.41 2.88 -26.01
N MET A 374 27.41 3.53 -24.83
CA MET A 374 26.81 2.97 -23.62
C MET A 374 25.31 2.74 -23.77
N SER A 375 24.57 3.64 -24.43
CA SER A 375 23.15 3.43 -24.71
C SER A 375 22.91 2.20 -25.60
N ILE A 376 23.69 2.02 -26.67
CA ILE A 376 23.60 0.84 -27.54
C ILE A 376 23.95 -0.45 -26.78
N LEU A 377 25.00 -0.42 -25.95
CA LEU A 377 25.43 -1.56 -25.15
C LEU A 377 24.35 -1.99 -24.17
N VAL A 378 23.85 -1.04 -23.36
CA VAL A 378 22.84 -1.32 -22.32
C VAL A 378 21.52 -1.75 -22.95
N GLN A 379 21.09 -1.10 -24.04
CA GLN A 379 19.90 -1.51 -24.79
C GLN A 379 20.02 -2.96 -25.24
N ARG A 380 21.16 -3.35 -25.83
CA ARG A 380 21.37 -4.73 -26.29
C ARG A 380 21.46 -5.74 -25.14
N VAL A 381 22.02 -5.37 -24.00
CA VAL A 381 22.01 -6.21 -22.78
C VAL A 381 20.57 -6.53 -22.37
N LEU A 382 19.70 -5.53 -22.34
CA LEU A 382 18.29 -5.72 -21.99
C LEU A 382 17.55 -6.53 -23.06
N GLU A 383 17.66 -6.13 -24.33
CA GLU A 383 16.90 -6.73 -25.43
C GLU A 383 17.32 -8.15 -25.81
N GLN A 384 18.60 -8.52 -25.62
CA GLN A 384 19.11 -9.84 -25.98
C GLN A 384 19.35 -10.71 -24.76
N ARG A 385 20.24 -10.30 -23.85
CA ARG A 385 20.69 -11.19 -22.76
C ARG A 385 19.62 -11.34 -21.68
N VAL A 386 18.99 -10.25 -21.27
CA VAL A 386 17.89 -10.28 -20.28
C VAL A 386 16.64 -10.91 -20.88
N THR A 387 16.18 -10.46 -22.05
CA THR A 387 15.02 -11.05 -22.74
C THR A 387 15.15 -12.56 -22.95
N ALA A 388 16.32 -13.06 -23.38
CA ALA A 388 16.50 -14.50 -23.62
C ALA A 388 16.31 -15.36 -22.37
N ILE A 389 16.59 -14.81 -21.18
CA ILE A 389 16.32 -15.48 -19.90
C ILE A 389 14.86 -15.33 -19.50
N LEU A 390 14.28 -14.13 -19.67
CA LEU A 390 12.88 -13.87 -19.37
C LEU A 390 11.93 -14.73 -20.22
N ASP A 391 12.20 -14.90 -21.52
CA ASP A 391 11.38 -15.72 -22.43
C ASP A 391 11.30 -17.19 -22.00
N LYS A 392 12.40 -17.72 -21.42
CA LYS A 392 12.44 -19.09 -20.90
C LYS A 392 11.81 -19.21 -19.51
N LEU A 393 11.86 -18.13 -18.72
CA LEU A 393 11.38 -18.08 -17.35
C LEU A 393 9.87 -17.84 -17.27
N LEU A 394 9.36 -16.93 -18.10
CA LEU A 394 8.00 -16.39 -18.06
C LEU A 394 7.14 -16.98 -19.17
N VAL A 395 7.06 -18.32 -19.20
CA VAL A 395 6.14 -19.00 -20.12
C VAL A 395 4.70 -18.75 -19.65
N LYS A 396 3.95 -18.04 -20.47
CA LYS A 396 2.58 -17.61 -20.13
C LYS A 396 1.62 -18.81 -20.01
N PRO A 397 0.99 -19.03 -18.85
CA PRO A 397 0.04 -20.11 -18.67
C PRO A 397 -1.32 -19.80 -19.32
N SER A 398 -2.11 -20.84 -19.61
CA SER A 398 -3.46 -20.67 -20.15
C SER A 398 -4.46 -20.39 -19.04
N LEU A 399 -5.34 -19.38 -19.24
CA LEU A 399 -6.50 -19.15 -18.37
C LEU A 399 -7.65 -20.12 -18.61
N VAL A 400 -7.64 -20.86 -19.73
CA VAL A 400 -8.67 -21.87 -20.06
C VAL A 400 -8.30 -23.22 -19.44
N ASN A 401 -7.04 -23.62 -19.61
CA ASN A 401 -6.49 -24.85 -19.04
C ASN A 401 -5.52 -24.49 -17.92
N LEU A 402 -6.07 -24.33 -16.72
CA LEU A 402 -5.31 -23.90 -15.55
C LEU A 402 -4.24 -24.93 -15.18
N PRO A 403 -3.00 -24.51 -14.86
CA PRO A 403 -1.97 -25.42 -14.35
C PRO A 403 -2.43 -26.13 -13.08
N PRO A 404 -2.08 -27.42 -12.88
CA PRO A 404 -2.44 -28.16 -11.68
C PRO A 404 -1.87 -27.52 -10.40
N MET A 405 -2.57 -27.69 -9.27
CA MET A 405 -2.11 -27.16 -7.99
C MET A 405 -0.87 -27.88 -7.47
N GLU A 406 -0.66 -29.15 -7.83
CA GLU A 406 0.54 -29.91 -7.48
C GLU A 406 1.81 -29.33 -8.13
N GLU A 407 1.67 -28.66 -9.27
CA GLU A 407 2.75 -28.00 -9.99
C GLU A 407 2.89 -26.50 -9.60
N GLY A 408 2.13 -26.05 -8.60
CA GLY A 408 2.16 -24.67 -8.10
C GLY A 408 1.10 -23.73 -8.68
N GLY A 409 0.25 -24.21 -9.59
CA GLY A 409 -0.88 -23.46 -10.16
C GLY A 409 -0.46 -22.16 -10.89
N LEU A 410 -1.42 -21.27 -11.09
CA LEU A 410 -1.13 -19.92 -11.63
C LEU A 410 -0.26 -19.08 -10.69
N LEU A 411 -0.31 -19.35 -9.39
CA LEU A 411 0.42 -18.59 -8.38
C LEU A 411 1.94 -18.67 -8.60
N LEU A 412 2.45 -19.82 -9.03
CA LEU A 412 3.87 -19.99 -9.33
C LEU A 412 4.31 -19.01 -10.42
N TYR A 413 3.58 -18.94 -11.53
CA TYR A 413 3.84 -17.99 -12.61
C TYR A 413 3.83 -16.54 -12.12
N LEU A 414 2.82 -16.14 -11.33
CA LEU A 414 2.71 -14.77 -10.80
C LEU A 414 3.87 -14.41 -9.86
N ARG A 415 4.32 -15.35 -9.02
CA ARG A 415 5.51 -15.18 -8.17
C ARG A 415 6.79 -15.06 -8.99
N MET A 416 6.92 -15.87 -10.05
CA MET A 416 8.07 -15.82 -10.96
C MET A 416 8.11 -14.50 -11.73
N LEU A 417 6.96 -14.01 -12.19
CA LEU A 417 6.81 -12.70 -12.81
C LEU A 417 7.23 -11.57 -11.85
N ALA A 418 6.78 -11.62 -10.59
CA ALA A 418 7.12 -10.62 -9.59
C ALA A 418 8.63 -10.58 -9.32
N VAL A 419 9.25 -11.75 -9.10
CA VAL A 419 10.70 -11.87 -8.90
C VAL A 419 11.48 -11.37 -10.11
N ALA A 420 11.09 -11.78 -11.31
CA ALA A 420 11.76 -11.39 -12.54
C ALA A 420 11.70 -9.87 -12.74
N TYR A 421 10.54 -9.26 -12.51
CA TYR A 421 10.34 -7.82 -12.63
C TYR A 421 11.14 -7.04 -11.59
N GLU A 422 11.05 -7.42 -10.30
CA GLU A 422 11.79 -6.76 -9.22
C GLU A 422 13.31 -6.80 -9.46
N LYS A 423 13.84 -7.98 -9.85
CA LYS A 423 15.26 -8.14 -10.14
C LYS A 423 15.69 -7.38 -11.40
N THR A 424 14.85 -7.31 -12.42
CA THR A 424 15.17 -6.52 -13.63
C THR A 424 15.16 -5.02 -13.30
N GLN A 425 14.26 -4.55 -12.44
CA GLN A 425 14.29 -3.18 -11.95
C GLN A 425 15.56 -2.87 -11.13
N GLU A 426 16.01 -3.79 -10.28
CA GLU A 426 17.31 -3.66 -9.60
C GLU A 426 18.47 -3.54 -10.60
N LEU A 427 18.50 -4.41 -11.62
CA LEU A 427 19.50 -4.32 -12.70
C LEU A 427 19.44 -2.96 -13.41
N ALA A 428 18.26 -2.44 -13.73
CA ALA A 428 18.11 -1.14 -14.38
C ALA A 428 18.67 0.01 -13.51
N ARG A 429 18.47 -0.04 -12.18
CA ARG A 429 19.06 0.92 -11.25
C ARG A 429 20.58 0.79 -11.24
N ASP A 430 21.11 -0.42 -11.16
CA ASP A 430 22.56 -0.68 -11.18
C ASP A 430 23.22 -0.20 -12.48
N LEU A 431 22.64 -0.51 -13.63
CA LEU A 431 23.14 -0.07 -14.93
C LEU A 431 23.09 1.46 -15.09
N ARG A 432 22.08 2.12 -14.52
CA ARG A 432 22.04 3.59 -14.45
C ARG A 432 23.21 4.16 -13.65
N THR A 433 23.61 3.52 -12.55
CA THR A 433 24.78 3.97 -11.77
C THR A 433 26.10 3.78 -12.51
N VAL A 434 26.21 2.75 -13.37
CA VAL A 434 27.39 2.53 -14.22
C VAL A 434 27.46 3.54 -15.36
N GLY A 435 26.30 3.97 -15.88
CA GLY A 435 26.15 4.96 -16.94
C GLY A 435 25.53 4.34 -18.19
N CYS A 436 24.30 4.72 -18.51
CA CYS A 436 23.54 4.20 -19.66
C CYS A 436 23.36 5.23 -20.80
N GLY A 437 24.09 6.34 -20.76
CA GLY A 437 23.94 7.45 -21.71
C GLY A 437 22.55 8.07 -21.62
N ASP A 438 21.95 8.37 -22.78
CA ASP A 438 20.61 8.98 -22.90
C ASP A 438 19.49 7.93 -23.04
N LEU A 439 19.78 6.65 -22.76
CA LEU A 439 18.80 5.57 -22.83
C LEU A 439 17.76 5.69 -21.72
N ASP A 440 16.48 5.69 -22.09
CA ASP A 440 15.38 5.50 -21.14
C ASP A 440 15.33 4.04 -20.67
N ILE A 441 16.22 3.72 -19.73
CA ILE A 441 16.37 2.36 -19.20
C ILE A 441 15.11 1.88 -18.45
N GLU A 442 14.36 2.81 -17.85
CA GLU A 442 13.08 2.52 -17.21
C GLU A 442 12.05 2.13 -18.26
N GLY A 443 11.89 2.91 -19.33
CA GLY A 443 11.00 2.61 -20.44
C GLY A 443 11.33 1.27 -21.11
N VAL A 444 12.60 0.98 -21.39
CA VAL A 444 13.00 -0.32 -21.97
C VAL A 444 12.70 -1.47 -21.02
N THR A 445 12.97 -1.29 -19.72
CA THR A 445 12.66 -2.31 -18.71
C THR A 445 11.16 -2.59 -18.63
N GLU A 446 10.32 -1.55 -18.64
CA GLU A 446 8.86 -1.70 -18.65
C GLU A 446 8.37 -2.44 -19.91
N CYS A 447 8.93 -2.12 -21.09
CA CYS A 447 8.58 -2.77 -22.35
C CYS A 447 8.79 -4.30 -22.33
N LEU A 448 9.77 -4.80 -21.57
CA LEU A 448 10.01 -6.24 -21.44
C LEU A 448 8.85 -6.99 -20.75
N PHE A 449 8.03 -6.27 -19.96
CA PHE A 449 6.98 -6.87 -19.14
C PHE A 449 5.56 -6.44 -19.57
N THR A 450 5.41 -5.53 -20.52
CA THR A 450 4.09 -5.01 -20.95
C THR A 450 3.09 -6.12 -21.28
N SER A 451 3.50 -7.12 -22.07
CA SER A 451 2.65 -8.25 -22.46
C SER A 451 2.16 -9.11 -21.28
N HIS A 452 2.94 -9.16 -20.20
CA HIS A 452 2.59 -9.87 -18.98
C HIS A 452 1.76 -9.01 -18.01
N LYS A 453 2.01 -7.70 -17.97
CA LYS A 453 1.31 -6.73 -17.11
C LYS A 453 -0.11 -6.41 -17.60
N GLU A 454 -0.35 -6.42 -18.90
CA GLU A 454 -1.68 -6.15 -19.47
C GLU A 454 -2.73 -7.18 -19.04
N GLU A 455 -2.37 -8.47 -18.97
CA GLU A 455 -3.27 -9.57 -18.58
C GLU A 455 -3.06 -10.04 -17.13
N TYR A 456 -2.19 -9.34 -16.37
CA TYR A 456 -1.92 -9.67 -14.97
C TYR A 456 -3.19 -9.73 -14.11
N PRO A 457 -4.14 -8.77 -14.20
CA PRO A 457 -5.33 -8.77 -13.34
C PRO A 457 -6.16 -10.04 -13.47
N GLU A 458 -6.34 -10.55 -14.70
CA GLU A 458 -7.09 -11.78 -14.98
C GLU A 458 -6.38 -13.01 -14.41
N HIS A 459 -5.07 -13.09 -14.55
CA HIS A 459 -4.27 -14.19 -14.00
C HIS A 459 -4.27 -14.18 -12.46
N GLU A 460 -4.19 -13.00 -11.85
CA GLU A 460 -4.23 -12.84 -10.40
C GLU A 460 -5.59 -13.27 -9.81
N GLN A 461 -6.69 -12.82 -10.41
CA GLN A 461 -8.03 -13.25 -9.98
C GLN A 461 -8.24 -14.76 -10.17
N ALA A 462 -7.82 -15.31 -11.32
CA ALA A 462 -7.92 -16.74 -11.59
C ALA A 462 -7.09 -17.56 -10.59
N SER A 463 -5.88 -17.09 -10.25
CA SER A 463 -5.03 -17.72 -9.24
C SER A 463 -5.68 -17.74 -7.86
N LEU A 464 -6.27 -16.62 -7.42
CA LEU A 464 -6.97 -16.55 -6.14
C LEU A 464 -8.17 -17.51 -6.09
N ARG A 465 -9.00 -17.52 -7.15
CA ARG A 465 -10.13 -18.46 -7.27
C ARG A 465 -9.67 -19.91 -7.21
N GLN A 466 -8.55 -20.23 -7.88
CA GLN A 466 -7.98 -21.58 -7.85
C GLN A 466 -7.53 -21.97 -6.44
N LEU A 467 -6.82 -21.09 -5.72
CA LEU A 467 -6.37 -21.32 -4.34
C LEU A 467 -7.54 -21.53 -3.38
N TYR A 468 -8.57 -20.68 -3.49
CA TYR A 468 -9.76 -20.79 -2.67
C TYR A 468 -10.50 -22.11 -2.92
N GLN A 469 -10.72 -22.48 -4.18
CA GLN A 469 -11.37 -23.74 -4.54
C GLN A 469 -10.59 -24.95 -4.03
N ALA A 470 -9.27 -24.96 -4.20
CA ALA A 470 -8.41 -26.03 -3.70
C ALA A 470 -8.53 -26.18 -2.18
N LYS A 471 -8.55 -25.07 -1.43
CA LYS A 471 -8.71 -25.10 0.02
C LYS A 471 -10.09 -25.60 0.46
N ILE A 472 -11.15 -25.20 -0.23
CA ILE A 472 -12.49 -25.70 0.07
C ILE A 472 -12.58 -27.20 -0.21
N GLU A 473 -11.95 -27.70 -1.27
CA GLU A 473 -11.93 -29.13 -1.59
C GLU A 473 -11.09 -29.94 -0.58
N GLU A 474 -9.95 -29.41 -0.14
CA GLU A 474 -9.15 -29.96 0.96
C GLU A 474 -10.03 -30.17 2.20
N LEU A 475 -10.76 -29.14 2.64
CA LEU A 475 -11.68 -29.22 3.79
C LEU A 475 -12.83 -30.21 3.59
N ARG A 476 -13.31 -30.40 2.35
CA ARG A 476 -14.32 -31.42 2.03
C ARG A 476 -13.74 -32.82 2.14
N SER A 477 -12.53 -33.04 1.63
CA SER A 477 -11.85 -34.33 1.67
C SER A 477 -11.49 -34.77 3.10
N GLU A 478 -10.98 -33.85 3.94
CA GLU A 478 -10.69 -34.11 5.35
C GLU A 478 -11.95 -34.55 6.11
N SER A 479 -13.10 -33.94 5.79
CA SER A 479 -14.37 -34.29 6.40
C SER A 479 -14.91 -35.66 5.97
N GLN A 480 -14.68 -36.08 4.72
CA GLN A 480 -15.09 -37.40 4.25
C GLN A 480 -14.27 -38.52 4.92
N GLN A 481 -12.96 -38.32 5.08
CA GLN A 481 -12.08 -39.28 5.74
C GLN A 481 -12.40 -39.46 7.25
N LEU A 482 -12.81 -38.39 7.93
CA LEU A 482 -13.28 -38.44 9.32
C LEU A 482 -14.60 -39.22 9.46
N SER A 483 -15.45 -39.21 8.43
CA SER A 483 -16.71 -39.96 8.41
C SER A 483 -16.49 -41.47 8.20
N GLU A 484 -15.58 -41.86 7.30
CA GLU A 484 -15.30 -43.27 6.99
C GLU A 484 -14.53 -44.00 8.10
N SER A 485 -13.61 -43.31 8.79
CA SER A 485 -12.82 -43.89 9.88
C SER A 485 -13.62 -44.21 11.14
N SER A 486 -14.80 -43.59 11.33
CA SER A 486 -15.70 -43.88 12.45
C SER A 486 -16.64 -45.08 12.22
N GLY A 487 -16.57 -45.72 11.04
CA GLY A 487 -17.50 -46.77 10.60
C GLY A 487 -17.15 -48.23 10.93
N THR A 488 -16.04 -48.53 11.63
CA THR A 488 -15.51 -49.91 11.72
C THR A 488 -15.42 -50.55 13.12
N ILE A 489 -16.11 -50.04 14.16
CA ILE A 489 -16.15 -50.75 15.47
C ILE A 489 -17.57 -50.87 16.02
N GLY A 490 -18.11 -52.09 15.98
CA GLY A 490 -18.99 -52.63 17.04
C GLY A 490 -20.49 -52.37 16.94
N ARG A 491 -21.25 -53.43 16.61
CA ARG A 491 -22.70 -53.54 16.85
C ARG A 491 -23.01 -53.42 18.36
N SER A 492 -23.47 -52.25 18.81
CA SER A 492 -24.35 -52.14 19.99
C SER A 492 -25.25 -50.92 19.82
N LYS A 493 -26.56 -51.16 19.75
CA LYS A 493 -27.62 -50.15 19.62
C LYS A 493 -27.66 -49.27 20.88
N GLY A 494 -27.11 -48.06 20.78
CA GLY A 494 -27.26 -46.96 21.74
C GLY A 494 -26.67 -45.71 21.12
N ALA A 495 -27.53 -44.74 20.78
CA ALA A 495 -27.24 -43.39 20.29
C ALA A 495 -25.82 -43.15 19.71
N SER A 496 -25.66 -43.36 18.40
CA SER A 496 -24.55 -42.79 17.65
C SER A 496 -24.63 -41.27 17.77
N VAL A 497 -23.71 -40.67 18.54
CA VAL A 497 -23.44 -39.23 18.54
C VAL A 497 -23.16 -38.85 17.09
N ALA A 498 -24.04 -38.04 16.51
CA ALA A 498 -23.95 -37.58 15.14
C ALA A 498 -22.59 -36.90 14.91
N SER A 499 -21.94 -37.24 13.79
CA SER A 499 -20.74 -36.57 13.30
C SER A 499 -20.90 -35.06 13.39
N SER A 500 -19.96 -34.36 14.02
CA SER A 500 -19.96 -32.90 14.13
C SER A 500 -20.12 -32.28 12.73
N PRO A 501 -21.18 -31.50 12.44
CA PRO A 501 -21.33 -30.85 11.15
C PRO A 501 -20.15 -29.90 10.93
N GLN A 502 -19.62 -29.85 9.69
CA GLN A 502 -18.50 -28.97 9.30
C GLN A 502 -18.75 -27.54 9.79
N GLN A 503 -18.02 -27.12 10.84
CA GLN A 503 -18.14 -25.79 11.40
C GLN A 503 -17.28 -24.78 10.62
N ILE A 504 -17.69 -23.52 10.62
CA ILE A 504 -16.92 -22.41 10.07
C ILE A 504 -15.59 -22.32 10.82
N SER A 505 -14.47 -22.36 10.09
CA SER A 505 -13.14 -22.16 10.63
C SER A 505 -12.60 -20.78 10.31
N VAL A 506 -12.19 -20.06 11.36
CA VAL A 506 -11.59 -18.72 11.25
C VAL A 506 -10.19 -18.79 10.62
N THR A 507 -9.49 -19.93 10.75
CA THR A 507 -8.16 -20.11 10.14
C THR A 507 -8.23 -20.11 8.62
N VAL A 508 -9.31 -20.63 8.03
CA VAL A 508 -9.52 -20.66 6.58
C VAL A 508 -9.65 -19.23 6.03
N VAL A 509 -10.43 -18.38 6.71
CA VAL A 509 -10.58 -16.97 6.33
C VAL A 509 -9.26 -16.21 6.51
N THR A 510 -8.48 -16.55 7.54
CA THR A 510 -7.13 -15.99 7.74
C THR A 510 -6.19 -16.37 6.59
N GLU A 511 -6.23 -17.62 6.13
CA GLU A 511 -5.46 -18.06 4.95
C GLU A 511 -5.90 -17.35 3.67
N PHE A 512 -7.21 -17.16 3.47
CA PHE A 512 -7.73 -16.40 2.33
C PHE A 512 -7.21 -14.97 2.31
N VAL A 513 -7.25 -14.28 3.47
CA VAL A 513 -6.68 -12.94 3.62
C VAL A 513 -5.18 -12.94 3.34
N ARG A 514 -4.42 -13.93 3.82
CA ARG A 514 -2.97 -14.02 3.57
C ARG A 514 -2.64 -14.13 2.08
N TRP A 515 -3.40 -14.91 1.31
CA TRP A 515 -3.23 -14.97 -0.15
C TRP A 515 -3.58 -13.64 -0.82
N ASN A 516 -4.60 -12.96 -0.29
CA ASN A 516 -5.00 -11.64 -0.76
C ASN A 516 -3.94 -10.56 -0.46
N GLU A 517 -3.27 -10.61 0.69
CA GLU A 517 -2.13 -9.73 1.04
C GLU A 517 -0.94 -9.94 0.10
N GLU A 518 -0.68 -11.19 -0.27
CA GLU A 518 0.36 -11.52 -1.24
C GLU A 518 0.03 -10.97 -2.64
N ALA A 519 -1.23 -11.10 -3.06
CA ALA A 519 -1.74 -10.51 -4.29
C ALA A 519 -1.67 -8.98 -4.26
N LEU A 520 -1.98 -8.36 -3.12
CA LEU A 520 -1.89 -6.92 -2.92
C LEU A 520 -0.47 -6.40 -3.11
N SER A 521 0.52 -7.13 -2.59
CA SER A 521 1.94 -6.83 -2.77
C SER A 521 2.33 -6.84 -4.26
N ARG A 522 1.85 -7.82 -5.03
CA ARG A 522 2.04 -7.86 -6.49
C ARG A 522 1.31 -6.73 -7.21
N CYS A 523 0.09 -6.39 -6.81
CA CYS A 523 -0.63 -5.24 -7.37
C CYS A 523 0.17 -3.94 -7.21
N THR A 524 0.75 -3.70 -6.03
CA THR A 524 1.60 -2.54 -5.78
C THR A 524 2.89 -2.55 -6.58
N LEU A 525 3.44 -3.73 -6.87
CA LEU A 525 4.67 -3.87 -7.66
C LEU A 525 4.43 -3.55 -9.15
N PHE A 526 3.34 -4.05 -9.74
CA PHE A 526 3.08 -3.92 -11.18
C PHE A 526 2.32 -2.64 -11.55
N SER A 527 1.62 -2.01 -10.61
CA SER A 527 0.74 -0.86 -10.91
C SER A 527 1.38 0.46 -10.47
N SER A 528 2.06 1.14 -11.39
CA SER A 528 2.68 2.44 -11.13
C SER A 528 1.68 3.61 -11.07
N GLN A 529 0.52 3.47 -11.73
CA GLN A 529 -0.53 4.49 -11.76
C GLN A 529 -1.57 4.24 -10.65
N PRO A 530 -1.95 5.28 -9.86
CA PRO A 530 -2.92 5.13 -8.78
C PRO A 530 -4.29 4.57 -9.22
N ALA A 531 -4.75 4.95 -10.42
CA ALA A 531 -6.02 4.46 -10.97
C ALA A 531 -5.99 2.96 -11.28
N ALA A 532 -4.93 2.49 -11.96
CA ALA A 532 -4.74 1.07 -12.27
C ALA A 532 -4.52 0.25 -10.99
N LEU A 533 -3.76 0.79 -10.02
CA LEU A 533 -3.56 0.16 -8.72
C LEU A 533 -4.90 -0.01 -8.00
N ALA A 534 -5.69 1.05 -7.86
CA ALA A 534 -6.99 0.97 -7.20
C ALA A 534 -7.93 -0.03 -7.89
N ALA A 535 -7.95 -0.07 -9.23
CA ALA A 535 -8.75 -1.05 -9.98
C ALA A 535 -8.32 -2.50 -9.68
N ASN A 536 -7.02 -2.78 -9.71
CA ASN A 536 -6.48 -4.11 -9.42
C ASN A 536 -6.70 -4.54 -7.97
N VAL A 537 -6.50 -3.63 -7.01
CA VAL A 537 -6.75 -3.87 -5.58
C VAL A 537 -8.22 -4.18 -5.33
N ARG A 538 -9.14 -3.41 -5.95
CA ARG A 538 -10.57 -3.68 -5.87
C ARG A 538 -10.90 -5.08 -6.39
N ALA A 539 -10.46 -5.40 -7.61
CA ALA A 539 -10.66 -6.72 -8.21
C ALA A 539 -10.22 -7.90 -7.32
N VAL A 540 -9.03 -7.80 -6.73
CA VAL A 540 -8.46 -8.81 -5.82
C VAL A 540 -9.28 -8.90 -4.52
N PHE A 541 -9.72 -7.76 -3.98
CA PHE A 541 -10.55 -7.72 -2.78
C PHE A 541 -11.96 -8.25 -3.00
N THR A 542 -12.61 -7.90 -4.11
CA THR A 542 -13.93 -8.44 -4.47
C THR A 542 -13.89 -9.97 -4.58
N CYS A 543 -12.81 -10.55 -5.13
CA CYS A 543 -12.63 -12.01 -5.15
C CYS A 543 -12.56 -12.62 -3.74
N LEU A 544 -11.92 -11.95 -2.78
CA LEU A 544 -11.92 -12.37 -1.37
C LEU A 544 -13.32 -12.26 -0.75
N LEU A 545 -13.99 -11.13 -0.97
CA LEU A 545 -15.32 -10.87 -0.44
C LEU A 545 -16.33 -11.93 -0.90
N ASP A 546 -16.35 -12.22 -2.20
CA ASP A 546 -17.20 -13.26 -2.79
C ASP A 546 -16.95 -14.62 -2.11
N GLN A 547 -15.68 -15.01 -1.98
CA GLN A 547 -15.33 -16.31 -1.43
C GLN A 547 -15.63 -16.42 0.06
N VAL A 548 -15.31 -15.38 0.86
CA VAL A 548 -15.59 -15.37 2.30
C VAL A 548 -17.09 -15.37 2.54
N SER A 549 -17.85 -14.55 1.80
CA SER A 549 -19.31 -14.49 1.84
C SER A 549 -19.93 -15.86 1.57
N GLN A 550 -19.50 -16.54 0.50
CA GLN A 550 -19.96 -17.88 0.17
C GLN A 550 -19.63 -18.88 1.28
N TYR A 551 -18.37 -18.90 1.74
CA TYR A 551 -17.90 -19.86 2.75
C TYR A 551 -18.66 -19.75 4.08
N ILE A 552 -18.84 -18.52 4.59
CA ILE A 552 -19.55 -18.32 5.87
C ILE A 552 -21.05 -18.56 5.72
N THR A 553 -21.66 -18.17 4.59
CA THR A 553 -23.08 -18.42 4.32
C THR A 553 -23.37 -19.91 4.24
N GLU A 554 -22.62 -20.67 3.43
CA GLU A 554 -22.75 -22.14 3.35
C GLU A 554 -22.46 -22.82 4.70
N GLY A 555 -21.54 -22.28 5.50
CA GLY A 555 -21.28 -22.76 6.85
C GLY A 555 -22.45 -22.56 7.82
N LEU A 556 -23.08 -21.39 7.80
CA LEU A 556 -24.27 -21.09 8.60
C LEU A 556 -25.48 -21.92 8.15
N GLU A 557 -25.66 -22.11 6.85
CA GLU A 557 -26.76 -22.93 6.32
C GLU A 557 -26.60 -24.41 6.69
N ARG A 558 -25.40 -24.98 6.59
CA ARG A 558 -25.13 -26.34 7.09
C ARG A 558 -25.40 -26.50 8.59
N ALA A 559 -25.01 -25.52 9.41
CA ALA A 559 -25.31 -25.53 10.84
C ALA A 559 -26.82 -25.42 11.11
N ARG A 560 -27.55 -24.66 10.29
CA ARG A 560 -29.00 -24.54 10.34
C ARG A 560 -29.70 -25.85 9.94
N ASP A 561 -29.18 -26.59 8.98
CA ASP A 561 -29.77 -27.87 8.57
C ASP A 561 -29.83 -28.87 9.74
N SER A 562 -28.83 -28.86 10.64
CA SER A 562 -28.87 -29.65 11.89
C SER A 562 -30.00 -29.23 12.84
N LEU A 563 -30.43 -27.97 12.85
CA LEU A 563 -31.63 -27.52 13.58
C LEU A 563 -32.90 -28.04 12.92
N THR A 564 -32.94 -28.02 11.58
CA THR A 564 -34.07 -28.54 10.79
C THR A 564 -34.25 -30.04 10.99
N GLU A 565 -33.17 -30.81 10.97
CA GLU A 565 -33.19 -32.24 11.26
C GLU A 565 -33.67 -32.53 12.69
N ALA A 566 -33.19 -31.77 13.67
CA ALA A 566 -33.65 -31.88 15.06
C ALA A 566 -35.16 -31.55 15.17
N ALA A 567 -35.65 -30.56 14.42
CA ALA A 567 -37.07 -30.23 14.37
C ALA A 567 -37.91 -31.38 13.78
N ALA A 568 -37.48 -31.96 12.66
CA ALA A 568 -38.16 -33.09 12.03
C ALA A 568 -38.20 -34.33 12.94
N LEU A 569 -37.13 -34.58 13.72
CA LEU A 569 -37.12 -35.63 14.73
C LEU A 569 -38.19 -35.38 15.80
N ARG A 570 -38.34 -34.15 16.29
CA ARG A 570 -39.39 -33.80 17.27
C ARG A 570 -40.79 -34.06 16.72
N GLU A 571 -41.11 -33.58 15.51
CA GLU A 571 -42.44 -33.76 14.90
C GLU A 571 -42.84 -35.24 14.75
N ARG A 572 -41.88 -36.08 14.37
CA ARG A 572 -42.11 -37.53 14.20
C ARG A 572 -42.56 -38.22 15.49
N PHE A 573 -42.17 -37.72 16.66
CA PHE A 573 -42.54 -38.31 17.95
C PHE A 573 -43.80 -37.69 18.58
N VAL A 574 -44.29 -36.56 18.06
CA VAL A 574 -45.55 -35.92 18.50
C VAL A 574 -46.78 -36.63 17.90
N LEU A 575 -46.69 -37.17 16.68
CA LEU A 575 -47.82 -37.79 15.95
C LEU A 575 -48.20 -39.23 16.40
N GLY A 576 -47.50 -39.81 17.38
CA GLY A 576 -47.62 -41.22 17.77
C GLY A 576 -48.58 -41.56 18.91
N THR A 577 -49.42 -40.63 19.38
CA THR A 577 -50.16 -40.75 20.65
C THR A 577 -51.44 -41.59 20.61
N SER A 578 -51.37 -42.81 20.06
CA SER A 578 -52.45 -43.82 20.19
C SER A 578 -51.91 -45.21 20.52
N VAL A 579 -51.04 -45.36 21.53
CA VAL A 579 -50.43 -46.69 21.79
C VAL A 579 -50.18 -47.00 23.28
N SER A 580 -50.20 -48.31 23.60
CA SER A 580 -50.16 -48.93 24.94
C SER A 580 -49.01 -48.50 25.87
N ARG A 581 -49.10 -48.88 27.16
CA ARG A 581 -48.19 -48.49 28.25
C ARG A 581 -46.69 -48.76 27.98
N ARG A 582 -46.31 -49.75 27.17
CA ARG A 582 -44.90 -49.98 26.75
C ARG A 582 -44.41 -49.00 25.69
N VAL A 583 -45.30 -48.51 24.84
CA VAL A 583 -44.97 -47.55 23.77
C VAL A 583 -44.88 -46.12 24.32
N ALA A 584 -45.59 -45.81 25.41
CA ALA A 584 -45.46 -44.53 26.11
C ALA A 584 -44.05 -44.26 26.67
N ALA A 585 -43.40 -45.27 27.28
CA ALA A 585 -42.03 -45.13 27.80
C ALA A 585 -41.00 -44.97 26.65
N ALA A 586 -41.19 -45.69 25.55
CA ALA A 586 -40.34 -45.55 24.36
C ALA A 586 -40.53 -44.19 23.67
N ALA A 587 -41.77 -43.68 23.61
CA ALA A 587 -42.07 -42.36 23.07
C ALA A 587 -41.47 -41.23 23.94
N ALA A 588 -41.55 -41.35 25.26
CA ALA A 588 -40.91 -40.40 26.19
C ALA A 588 -39.38 -40.39 26.02
N SER A 589 -38.75 -41.56 25.93
CA SER A 589 -37.30 -41.66 25.68
C SER A 589 -36.90 -41.09 24.32
N ALA A 590 -37.73 -41.24 23.29
CA ALA A 590 -37.48 -40.69 21.96
C ALA A 590 -37.65 -39.16 21.93
N ALA A 591 -38.62 -38.62 22.67
CA ALA A 591 -38.80 -37.18 22.83
C ALA A 591 -37.61 -36.52 23.55
N GLU A 592 -37.08 -37.16 24.60
CA GLU A 592 -35.85 -36.69 25.27
C GLU A 592 -34.61 -36.74 24.35
N ALA A 593 -34.49 -37.76 23.50
CA ALA A 593 -33.42 -37.83 22.51
C ALA A 593 -33.53 -36.71 21.45
N ALA A 594 -34.76 -36.38 21.01
CA ALA A 594 -35.00 -35.28 20.08
C ALA A 594 -34.73 -33.91 20.73
N ALA A 595 -35.05 -33.74 22.01
CA ALA A 595 -34.71 -32.56 22.80
C ALA A 595 -33.19 -32.36 22.91
N ALA A 596 -32.45 -33.43 23.24
CA ALA A 596 -30.98 -33.40 23.31
C ALA A 596 -30.34 -33.07 21.96
N ALA A 597 -30.87 -33.62 20.87
CA ALA A 597 -30.45 -33.27 19.51
C ALA A 597 -30.68 -31.78 19.21
N GLY A 598 -31.86 -31.24 19.58
CA GLY A 598 -32.17 -29.82 19.45
C GLY A 598 -31.21 -28.91 20.23
N GLU A 599 -30.86 -29.28 21.47
CA GLU A 599 -29.90 -28.53 22.28
C GLU A 599 -28.48 -28.57 21.67
N SER A 600 -28.06 -29.73 21.16
CA SER A 600 -26.77 -29.87 20.48
C SER A 600 -26.71 -29.04 19.20
N SER A 601 -27.75 -29.09 18.37
CA SER A 601 -27.85 -28.29 17.15
C SER A 601 -27.89 -26.78 17.44
N PHE A 602 -28.60 -26.37 18.51
CA PHE A 602 -28.58 -24.97 18.98
C PHE A 602 -27.17 -24.51 19.34
N ARG A 603 -26.45 -25.30 20.14
CA ARG A 603 -25.08 -24.98 20.56
C ARG A 603 -24.13 -24.91 19.35
N SER A 604 -24.26 -25.85 18.42
CA SER A 604 -23.46 -25.87 17.17
C SER A 604 -23.73 -24.63 16.33
N PHE A 605 -25.00 -24.22 16.19
CA PHE A 605 -25.36 -23.00 15.46
C PHE A 605 -24.82 -21.73 16.12
N MET A 606 -24.89 -21.63 17.46
CA MET A 606 -24.31 -20.51 18.19
C MET A 606 -22.80 -20.38 17.96
N VAL A 607 -22.07 -21.51 17.97
CA VAL A 607 -20.64 -21.52 17.61
C VAL A 607 -20.42 -21.05 16.16
N ALA A 608 -21.25 -21.50 15.21
CA ALA A 608 -21.15 -21.05 13.82
C ALA A 608 -21.36 -19.53 13.67
N VAL A 609 -22.32 -18.95 14.38
CA VAL A 609 -22.56 -17.49 14.40
C VAL A 609 -21.35 -16.74 14.96
N GLN A 610 -20.78 -17.21 16.08
CA GLN A 610 -19.59 -16.60 16.67
C GLN A 610 -18.38 -16.62 15.70
N ARG A 611 -18.16 -17.77 15.03
CA ARG A 611 -17.09 -17.94 14.04
C ARG A 611 -17.33 -17.07 12.80
N CYS A 612 -18.58 -16.93 12.35
CA CYS A 612 -18.96 -16.01 11.28
C CYS A 612 -18.61 -14.56 11.66
N GLY A 613 -18.99 -14.09 12.84
CA GLY A 613 -18.67 -12.74 13.32
C GLY A 613 -17.15 -12.49 13.38
N SER A 614 -16.38 -13.47 13.85
CA SER A 614 -14.91 -13.41 13.87
C SER A 614 -14.32 -13.30 12.45
N SER A 615 -14.84 -14.07 11.50
CA SER A 615 -14.43 -14.02 10.09
C SER A 615 -14.71 -12.65 9.45
N VAL A 616 -15.89 -12.08 9.70
CA VAL A 616 -16.25 -10.73 9.23
C VAL A 616 -15.30 -9.68 9.82
N ALA A 617 -15.00 -9.77 11.12
CA ALA A 617 -14.07 -8.85 11.77
C ALA A 617 -12.66 -8.90 11.17
N ILE A 618 -12.16 -10.09 10.80
CA ILE A 618 -10.87 -10.24 10.11
C ILE A 618 -10.86 -9.52 8.77
N VAL A 619 -11.91 -9.67 7.97
CA VAL A 619 -12.03 -9.00 6.66
C VAL A 619 -12.11 -7.48 6.82
N GLN A 620 -12.90 -6.99 7.79
CA GLN A 620 -12.99 -5.56 8.10
C GLN A 620 -11.65 -4.98 8.55
N GLN A 621 -10.93 -5.71 9.40
CA GLN A 621 -9.60 -5.30 9.87
C GLN A 621 -8.59 -5.26 8.72
N TYR A 622 -8.60 -6.27 7.84
CA TYR A 622 -7.77 -6.31 6.64
C TYR A 622 -8.07 -5.13 5.71
N PHE A 623 -9.35 -4.82 5.49
CA PHE A 623 -9.75 -3.66 4.70
C PHE A 623 -9.22 -2.35 5.27
N ALA A 624 -9.39 -2.13 6.59
CA ALA A 624 -8.95 -0.91 7.25
C ALA A 624 -7.42 -0.74 7.25
N ASN A 625 -6.68 -1.84 7.46
CA ASN A 625 -5.22 -1.80 7.61
C ASN A 625 -4.49 -1.71 6.27
N SER A 626 -4.93 -2.47 5.26
CA SER A 626 -4.14 -2.72 4.06
C SER A 626 -4.78 -2.13 2.80
N ILE A 627 -6.09 -2.28 2.63
CA ILE A 627 -6.79 -1.91 1.38
C ILE A 627 -7.13 -0.43 1.35
N SER A 628 -7.70 0.10 2.44
CA SER A 628 -8.25 1.46 2.50
C SER A 628 -7.26 2.50 1.99
N ARG A 629 -6.00 2.44 2.44
CA ARG A 629 -4.94 3.39 2.07
C ARG A 629 -4.61 3.40 0.57
N LEU A 630 -4.72 2.25 -0.09
CA LEU A 630 -4.43 2.11 -1.52
C LEU A 630 -5.57 2.61 -2.42
N LEU A 631 -6.78 2.75 -1.86
CA LEU A 631 -7.96 3.26 -2.57
C LEU A 631 -8.18 4.77 -2.40
N LEU A 632 -7.67 5.37 -1.33
CA LEU A 632 -7.84 6.81 -1.05
C LEU A 632 -7.37 7.76 -2.18
N PRO A 633 -6.31 7.46 -2.95
CA PRO A 633 -5.88 8.35 -4.04
C PRO A 633 -6.86 8.45 -5.22
N VAL A 634 -7.89 7.59 -5.28
CA VAL A 634 -8.86 7.55 -6.38
C VAL A 634 -10.26 7.86 -5.86
N ASP A 635 -10.84 8.94 -6.35
CA ASP A 635 -12.16 9.41 -5.92
C ASP A 635 -13.22 8.33 -6.10
N GLY A 636 -14.01 8.09 -5.03
CA GLY A 636 -15.09 7.11 -5.01
C GLY A 636 -14.65 5.65 -4.88
N ALA A 637 -13.38 5.30 -5.11
CA ALA A 637 -12.92 3.90 -5.05
C ALA A 637 -13.06 3.29 -3.65
N HIS A 638 -12.71 4.05 -2.60
CA HIS A 638 -12.88 3.61 -1.22
C HIS A 638 -14.35 3.37 -0.86
N ALA A 639 -15.23 4.31 -1.22
CA ALA A 639 -16.66 4.22 -0.94
C ALA A 639 -17.31 3.02 -1.66
N ALA A 640 -16.97 2.80 -2.93
CA ALA A 640 -17.44 1.66 -3.69
C ALA A 640 -17.02 0.32 -3.05
N SER A 641 -15.78 0.20 -2.57
CA SER A 641 -15.33 -1.01 -1.87
C SER A 641 -16.01 -1.22 -0.51
N CYS A 642 -16.35 -0.15 0.21
CA CYS A 642 -17.16 -0.27 1.43
C CYS A 642 -18.56 -0.82 1.12
N GLU A 643 -19.18 -0.35 0.03
CA GLU A 643 -20.50 -0.82 -0.42
C GLU A 643 -20.45 -2.28 -0.89
N GLU A 644 -19.43 -2.68 -1.64
CA GLU A 644 -19.20 -4.07 -2.03
C GLU A 644 -19.00 -4.98 -0.82
N MET A 645 -18.22 -4.55 0.18
CA MET A 645 -18.03 -5.31 1.42
C MET A 645 -19.35 -5.47 2.18
N ALA A 646 -20.13 -4.40 2.33
CA ALA A 646 -21.44 -4.46 2.98
C ALA A 646 -22.40 -5.40 2.24
N THR A 647 -22.43 -5.33 0.91
CA THR A 647 -23.27 -6.18 0.07
C THR A 647 -22.87 -7.65 0.20
N ALA A 648 -21.57 -7.95 0.16
CA ALA A 648 -21.06 -9.30 0.30
C ALA A 648 -21.38 -9.90 1.68
N MET A 649 -21.39 -9.11 2.75
CA MET A 649 -21.71 -9.62 4.09
C MET A 649 -23.23 -9.78 4.35
N SER A 650 -24.08 -9.15 3.55
CA SER A 650 -25.54 -9.19 3.74
C SER A 650 -26.15 -10.60 3.61
N SER A 651 -25.59 -11.46 2.75
CA SER A 651 -26.02 -12.86 2.61
C SER A 651 -25.80 -13.67 3.90
N ALA A 652 -24.63 -13.49 4.53
CA ALA A 652 -24.28 -14.12 5.78
C ALA A 652 -25.15 -13.63 6.93
N GLU A 653 -25.44 -12.32 6.98
CA GLU A 653 -26.38 -11.73 7.95
C GLU A 653 -27.78 -12.33 7.81
N ALA A 654 -28.28 -12.46 6.58
CA ALA A 654 -29.59 -13.06 6.32
C ALA A 654 -29.64 -14.56 6.73
N ALA A 655 -28.56 -15.32 6.49
CA ALA A 655 -28.46 -16.71 6.92
C ALA A 655 -28.41 -16.84 8.44
N ALA A 656 -27.60 -16.00 9.11
CA ALA A 656 -27.51 -15.94 10.57
C ALA A 656 -28.86 -15.59 11.19
N TYR A 657 -29.56 -14.57 10.67
CA TYR A 657 -30.88 -14.17 11.14
C TYR A 657 -31.90 -15.31 11.07
N LYS A 658 -32.00 -16.00 9.92
CA LYS A 658 -32.91 -17.14 9.74
C LYS A 658 -32.61 -18.26 10.74
N GLY A 659 -31.34 -18.60 10.93
CA GLY A 659 -30.98 -19.66 11.87
C GLY A 659 -31.18 -19.25 13.35
N LEU A 660 -30.97 -17.97 13.70
CA LEU A 660 -31.28 -17.46 15.04
C LEU A 660 -32.78 -17.53 15.34
N GLN A 661 -33.65 -17.24 14.36
CA GLN A 661 -35.10 -17.44 14.51
C GLN A 661 -35.44 -18.91 14.78
N GLN A 662 -34.83 -19.83 14.01
CA GLN A 662 -35.04 -21.27 14.18
C GLN A 662 -34.46 -21.81 15.51
N CYS A 663 -33.41 -21.18 16.04
CA CYS A 663 -32.91 -21.42 17.39
C CYS A 663 -33.96 -21.07 18.45
N ILE A 664 -34.61 -19.90 18.34
CA ILE A 664 -35.71 -19.51 19.25
C ILE A 664 -36.86 -20.50 19.14
N GLU A 665 -37.26 -20.91 17.93
CA GLU A 665 -38.30 -21.93 17.72
C GLU A 665 -37.92 -23.28 18.36
N THR A 666 -36.67 -23.69 18.24
CA THR A 666 -36.15 -24.92 18.85
C THR A 666 -36.20 -24.86 20.38
N VAL A 667 -35.80 -23.74 20.98
CA VAL A 667 -35.89 -23.53 22.42
C VAL A 667 -37.35 -23.53 22.88
N MET A 668 -38.22 -22.79 22.19
CA MET A 668 -39.64 -22.69 22.56
C MET A 668 -40.39 -24.00 22.40
N ALA A 669 -40.11 -24.80 21.36
CA ALA A 669 -40.69 -26.12 21.19
C ALA A 669 -40.36 -27.05 22.37
N GLU A 670 -39.14 -26.94 22.91
CA GLU A 670 -38.74 -27.71 24.09
C GLU A 670 -39.39 -27.18 25.37
N VAL A 671 -39.52 -25.87 25.54
CA VAL A 671 -40.30 -25.26 26.64
C VAL A 671 -41.74 -25.76 26.61
N GLU A 672 -42.40 -25.74 25.45
CA GLU A 672 -43.78 -26.22 25.29
C GLU A 672 -43.93 -27.71 25.61
N ARG A 673 -42.93 -28.53 25.21
CA ARG A 673 -42.88 -29.96 25.55
C ARG A 673 -42.74 -30.16 27.05
N LEU A 674 -41.81 -29.48 27.71
CA LEU A 674 -41.58 -29.57 29.16
C LEU A 674 -42.83 -29.15 29.94
N LEU A 675 -43.43 -28.02 29.58
CA LEU A 675 -44.69 -27.56 30.17
C LEU A 675 -45.80 -28.60 30.01
N SER A 676 -45.96 -29.18 28.80
CA SER A 676 -47.00 -30.17 28.54
C SER A 676 -46.76 -31.52 29.25
N ALA A 677 -45.51 -31.91 29.45
CA ALA A 677 -45.14 -33.18 30.07
C ALA A 677 -45.13 -33.12 31.61
N GLU A 678 -44.72 -31.99 32.19
CA GLU A 678 -44.45 -31.86 33.61
C GLU A 678 -45.56 -31.14 34.38
N GLN A 679 -46.37 -30.28 33.72
CA GLN A 679 -47.42 -29.51 34.39
C GLN A 679 -48.73 -30.32 34.49
N LYS A 680 -49.19 -30.58 35.72
CA LYS A 680 -50.41 -31.35 35.99
C LYS A 680 -51.57 -30.43 36.35
N PRO A 681 -52.84 -30.79 36.04
CA PRO A 681 -54.01 -30.02 36.47
C PRO A 681 -54.10 -29.86 38.00
N SER A 682 -53.60 -30.85 38.75
CA SER A 682 -53.53 -30.80 40.22
C SER A 682 -52.58 -29.73 40.74
N ASP A 683 -51.67 -29.21 39.92
CA ASP A 683 -50.72 -28.18 40.36
C ASP A 683 -51.41 -26.84 40.64
N TYR A 684 -52.46 -26.54 39.87
CA TYR A 684 -53.23 -25.31 39.97
C TYR A 684 -54.65 -25.51 40.54
N LYS A 685 -55.06 -26.76 40.75
CA LYS A 685 -56.33 -27.14 41.38
C LYS A 685 -56.13 -28.36 42.27
N SER A 686 -55.56 -28.14 43.45
CA SER A 686 -55.41 -29.20 44.45
C SER A 686 -56.78 -29.65 44.97
N PRO A 687 -57.06 -30.96 45.06
CA PRO A 687 -58.29 -31.46 45.68
C PRO A 687 -58.35 -31.19 47.20
N ASP A 688 -57.23 -30.81 47.82
CA ASP A 688 -57.07 -30.55 49.26
C ASP A 688 -56.85 -29.03 49.50
N ASP A 689 -57.86 -28.22 49.20
CA ASP A 689 -57.81 -26.75 49.27
C ASP A 689 -57.74 -26.20 50.72
N GLY A 690 -57.70 -27.08 51.73
CA GLY A 690 -57.73 -26.75 53.17
C GLY A 690 -56.42 -26.99 53.94
N ILE A 691 -55.37 -27.53 53.30
CA ILE A 691 -54.04 -27.70 53.91
C ILE A 691 -53.13 -26.53 53.51
N ALA A 692 -52.11 -26.23 54.33
CA ALA A 692 -51.15 -25.15 54.10
C ALA A 692 -50.65 -25.10 52.63
N PRO A 693 -50.70 -23.93 51.97
CA PRO A 693 -50.34 -23.79 50.55
C PRO A 693 -48.88 -24.17 50.28
N ASP A 694 -48.63 -24.96 49.23
CA ASP A 694 -47.29 -25.25 48.74
C ASP A 694 -46.69 -24.00 48.08
N HIS A 695 -45.69 -23.40 48.74
CA HIS A 695 -45.04 -22.16 48.30
C HIS A 695 -43.89 -22.37 47.30
N ARG A 696 -43.66 -23.61 46.85
CA ARG A 696 -42.60 -23.91 45.88
C ARG A 696 -43.09 -23.69 44.44
N PRO A 697 -42.20 -23.28 43.52
CA PRO A 697 -42.49 -23.33 42.10
C PRO A 697 -42.89 -24.74 41.68
N THR A 698 -43.70 -24.84 40.64
CA THR A 698 -44.08 -26.14 40.08
C THR A 698 -42.86 -26.86 39.49
N ASN A 699 -42.94 -28.19 39.40
CA ASN A 699 -41.88 -28.98 38.78
C ASN A 699 -41.64 -28.55 37.32
N ALA A 700 -42.71 -28.21 36.60
CA ALA A 700 -42.64 -27.69 35.24
C ALA A 700 -41.84 -26.38 35.19
N CYS A 701 -42.13 -25.42 36.07
CA CYS A 701 -41.39 -24.17 36.16
C CYS A 701 -39.89 -24.39 36.41
N THR A 702 -39.56 -25.21 37.42
CA THR A 702 -38.17 -25.51 37.77
C THR A 702 -37.42 -26.17 36.60
N ARG A 703 -38.08 -27.10 35.88
CA ARG A 703 -37.51 -27.82 34.72
C ARG A 703 -37.27 -26.88 33.53
N VAL A 704 -38.21 -25.98 33.24
CA VAL A 704 -38.08 -24.99 32.16
C VAL A 704 -36.95 -24.01 32.45
N VAL A 705 -36.89 -23.44 33.65
CA VAL A 705 -35.81 -22.51 34.04
C VAL A 705 -34.45 -23.18 33.98
N ALA A 706 -34.33 -24.43 34.45
CA ALA A 706 -33.09 -25.20 34.36
C ALA A 706 -32.66 -25.46 32.91
N TYR A 707 -33.60 -25.80 32.02
CA TYR A 707 -33.32 -25.97 30.59
C TYR A 707 -32.87 -24.67 29.93
N LEU A 708 -33.62 -23.57 30.15
CA LEU A 708 -33.30 -22.27 29.56
C LEU A 708 -31.93 -21.76 30.04
N SER A 709 -31.63 -21.92 31.33
CA SER A 709 -30.32 -21.54 31.89
C SER A 709 -29.17 -22.29 31.19
N ARG A 710 -29.35 -23.60 30.95
CA ARG A 710 -28.34 -24.44 30.29
C ARG A 710 -28.16 -24.12 28.81
N VAL A 711 -29.26 -23.96 28.07
CA VAL A 711 -29.19 -23.75 26.61
C VAL A 711 -28.69 -22.34 26.27
N LEU A 712 -29.09 -21.32 27.05
CA LEU A 712 -28.73 -19.92 26.79
C LEU A 712 -27.29 -19.56 27.17
N GLU A 713 -26.58 -20.40 27.92
CA GLU A 713 -25.14 -20.24 28.13
C GLU A 713 -24.38 -20.08 26.81
N ALA A 714 -24.72 -20.91 25.80
CA ALA A 714 -24.11 -20.83 24.47
C ALA A 714 -24.48 -19.54 23.71
N ALA A 715 -25.71 -19.03 23.88
CA ALA A 715 -26.12 -17.78 23.27
C ALA A 715 -25.45 -16.57 23.93
N PHE A 716 -25.24 -16.62 25.25
CA PHE A 716 -24.57 -15.55 25.99
C PHE A 716 -23.10 -15.39 25.62
N THR A 717 -22.43 -16.46 25.21
CA THR A 717 -21.04 -16.46 24.74
C THR A 717 -20.89 -16.17 23.24
N ALA A 718 -21.89 -16.53 22.43
CA ALA A 718 -21.81 -16.40 20.97
C ALA A 718 -22.30 -15.06 20.43
N LEU A 719 -23.28 -14.43 21.11
CA LEU A 719 -23.88 -13.17 20.68
C LEU A 719 -23.39 -12.03 21.57
N GLU A 720 -23.12 -10.88 20.95
CA GLU A 720 -22.62 -9.68 21.63
C GLU A 720 -23.45 -8.44 21.26
N GLY A 721 -23.36 -7.40 22.09
CA GLY A 721 -23.97 -6.08 21.85
C GLY A 721 -25.47 -6.12 21.53
N LEU A 722 -25.87 -5.40 20.49
CA LEU A 722 -27.26 -5.26 20.07
C LEU A 722 -27.87 -6.58 19.56
N ASN A 723 -27.07 -7.47 18.96
CA ASN A 723 -27.54 -8.76 18.47
C ASN A 723 -27.97 -9.67 19.63
N LYS A 724 -27.18 -9.69 20.71
CA LYS A 724 -27.52 -10.39 21.95
C LYS A 724 -28.84 -9.86 22.53
N GLN A 725 -28.95 -8.54 22.63
CA GLN A 725 -30.13 -7.87 23.17
C GLN A 725 -31.40 -8.16 22.35
N ALA A 726 -31.32 -8.07 21.02
CA ALA A 726 -32.45 -8.37 20.13
C ALA A 726 -32.90 -9.84 20.25
N PHE A 727 -31.95 -10.79 20.27
CA PHE A 727 -32.24 -12.21 20.41
C PHE A 727 -32.95 -12.53 21.73
N LEU A 728 -32.41 -12.03 22.85
CA LEU A 728 -32.99 -12.28 24.18
C LEU A 728 -34.35 -11.60 24.36
N THR A 729 -34.53 -10.40 23.80
CA THR A 729 -35.82 -9.70 23.81
C THR A 729 -36.88 -10.50 23.06
N GLU A 730 -36.59 -11.00 21.86
CA GLU A 730 -37.53 -11.81 21.09
C GLU A 730 -37.84 -13.14 21.79
N LEU A 731 -36.82 -13.83 22.31
CA LEU A 731 -37.01 -15.06 23.09
C LEU A 731 -37.89 -14.81 24.33
N GLY A 732 -37.63 -13.74 25.08
CA GLY A 732 -38.40 -13.36 26.26
C GLY A 732 -39.87 -13.06 25.92
N ASN A 733 -40.12 -12.37 24.81
CA ASN A 733 -41.47 -12.12 24.30
C ASN A 733 -42.20 -13.41 23.91
N ARG A 734 -41.50 -14.35 23.26
CA ARG A 734 -42.04 -15.67 22.90
C ARG A 734 -42.33 -16.52 24.14
N LEU A 735 -41.44 -16.48 25.12
CA LEU A 735 -41.60 -17.17 26.40
C LEU A 735 -42.82 -16.64 27.15
N HIS A 736 -42.94 -15.33 27.31
CA HIS A 736 -44.11 -14.68 27.91
C HIS A 736 -45.42 -15.15 27.25
N LYS A 737 -45.50 -15.07 25.92
CA LYS A 737 -46.69 -15.49 25.15
C LYS A 737 -46.96 -16.99 25.30
N GLY A 738 -45.92 -17.82 25.24
CA GLY A 738 -46.03 -19.27 25.39
C GLY A 738 -46.56 -19.68 26.78
N LEU A 739 -46.03 -19.06 27.84
CA LEU A 739 -46.49 -19.28 29.22
C LEU A 739 -47.94 -18.85 29.41
N LEU A 740 -48.32 -17.66 28.92
CA LEU A 740 -49.71 -17.19 29.00
C LEU A 740 -50.68 -18.15 28.31
N ASN A 741 -50.36 -18.57 27.08
CA ASN A 741 -51.15 -19.55 26.33
C ASN A 741 -51.22 -20.91 27.03
N HIS A 742 -50.17 -21.32 27.74
CA HIS A 742 -50.14 -22.55 28.51
C HIS A 742 -51.06 -22.46 29.73
N TRP A 743 -50.92 -21.41 30.54
CA TRP A 743 -51.72 -21.22 31.76
C TRP A 743 -53.22 -21.06 31.48
N GLN A 744 -53.60 -20.44 30.35
CA GLN A 744 -55.02 -20.33 29.93
C GLN A 744 -55.73 -21.69 29.74
N LYS A 745 -54.98 -22.80 29.65
CA LYS A 745 -55.55 -24.16 29.53
C LYS A 745 -55.97 -24.76 30.88
N PHE A 746 -55.64 -24.11 32.00
CA PHE A 746 -55.88 -24.62 33.34
C PHE A 746 -57.02 -23.89 34.06
N THR A 747 -57.61 -24.57 35.04
CA THR A 747 -58.56 -23.97 35.99
C THR A 747 -57.88 -23.83 37.34
N PHE A 748 -58.11 -22.71 38.03
CA PHE A 748 -57.39 -22.36 39.25
C PHE A 748 -58.31 -22.37 40.47
N ASN A 749 -57.78 -22.78 41.63
CA ASN A 749 -58.35 -22.52 42.95
C ASN A 749 -57.43 -21.56 43.74
N PRO A 750 -57.83 -21.04 44.93
CA PRO A 750 -57.03 -20.05 45.66
C PRO A 750 -55.59 -20.51 45.94
N SER A 751 -55.41 -21.76 46.36
CA SER A 751 -54.09 -22.35 46.60
C SER A 751 -53.24 -22.44 45.32
N GLY A 752 -53.83 -22.83 44.19
CA GLY A 752 -53.18 -22.85 42.88
C GLY A 752 -52.88 -21.47 42.29
N GLY A 753 -53.66 -20.44 42.63
CA GLY A 753 -53.36 -19.05 42.26
C GLY A 753 -52.08 -18.53 42.94
N LEU A 754 -51.87 -18.87 44.21
CA LEU A 754 -50.61 -18.56 44.92
C LEU A 754 -49.42 -19.31 44.31
N ARG A 755 -49.64 -20.55 43.87
CA ARG A 755 -48.60 -21.35 43.21
C ARG A 755 -48.23 -20.80 41.84
N LEU A 756 -49.23 -20.38 41.03
CA LEU A 756 -49.00 -19.67 39.77
C LEU A 756 -48.21 -18.38 39.99
N LYS A 757 -48.52 -17.60 41.03
CA LYS A 757 -47.77 -16.39 41.36
C LYS A 757 -46.29 -16.68 41.65
N ARG A 758 -45.99 -17.80 42.32
CA ARG A 758 -44.60 -18.24 42.53
C ARG A 758 -43.91 -18.59 41.22
N ASP A 759 -44.58 -19.31 40.31
CA ASP A 759 -44.05 -19.62 38.97
C ASP A 759 -43.77 -18.35 38.16
N ILE A 760 -44.69 -17.39 38.16
CA ILE A 760 -44.51 -16.08 37.49
C ILE A 760 -43.29 -15.35 38.07
N THR A 761 -43.13 -15.37 39.39
CA THR A 761 -41.98 -14.75 40.06
C THR A 761 -40.67 -15.41 39.64
N GLU A 762 -40.62 -16.75 39.61
CA GLU A 762 -39.44 -17.52 39.21
C GLU A 762 -39.06 -17.27 37.74
N TYR A 763 -40.03 -17.28 36.84
CA TYR A 763 -39.80 -16.93 35.43
C TYR A 763 -39.37 -15.47 35.26
N GLY A 764 -39.97 -14.54 36.00
CA GLY A 764 -39.59 -13.13 35.98
C GLY A 764 -38.16 -12.91 36.48
N GLU A 765 -37.77 -13.57 37.58
CA GLU A 765 -36.38 -13.55 38.08
C GLU A 765 -35.38 -14.08 37.05
N PHE A 766 -35.72 -15.17 36.36
CA PHE A 766 -34.89 -15.70 35.29
C PHE A 766 -34.76 -14.72 34.11
N VAL A 767 -35.88 -14.16 33.63
CA VAL A 767 -35.89 -13.29 32.45
C VAL A 767 -35.21 -11.94 32.71
N ARG A 768 -35.15 -11.46 33.95
CA ARG A 768 -34.33 -10.28 34.31
C ARG A 768 -32.85 -10.44 33.91
N SER A 769 -32.33 -11.67 33.87
CA SER A 769 -30.96 -11.93 33.38
C SER A 769 -30.76 -11.56 31.90
N PHE A 770 -31.84 -11.36 31.14
CA PHE A 770 -31.79 -10.97 29.74
C PHE A 770 -31.45 -9.47 29.58
N ASN A 771 -31.62 -8.67 30.63
CA ASN A 771 -31.48 -7.21 30.61
C ASN A 771 -32.34 -6.55 29.52
N ALA A 772 -33.60 -7.00 29.39
CA ALA A 772 -34.53 -6.55 28.36
C ALA A 772 -35.76 -5.88 29.02
N PRO A 773 -35.75 -4.54 29.22
CA PRO A 773 -36.77 -3.84 30.02
C PRO A 773 -38.21 -4.07 29.57
N SER A 774 -38.42 -4.13 28.25
CA SER A 774 -39.76 -4.39 27.67
C SER A 774 -40.29 -5.80 27.93
N VAL A 775 -39.41 -6.76 28.22
CA VAL A 775 -39.80 -8.11 28.62
C VAL A 775 -40.03 -8.13 30.14
N ASP A 776 -39.16 -7.48 30.91
CA ASP A 776 -39.30 -7.37 32.38
C ASP A 776 -40.66 -6.78 32.77
N GLU A 777 -41.05 -5.66 32.14
CA GLU A 777 -42.36 -5.02 32.36
C GLU A 777 -43.53 -5.98 32.09
N LYS A 778 -43.44 -6.82 31.05
CA LYS A 778 -44.49 -7.80 30.73
C LYS A 778 -44.61 -8.88 31.80
N PHE A 779 -43.50 -9.37 32.34
CA PHE A 779 -43.53 -10.34 33.43
C PHE A 779 -43.97 -9.72 34.76
N GLU A 780 -43.68 -8.44 35.00
CA GLU A 780 -44.20 -7.70 36.14
C GLU A 780 -45.72 -7.51 36.06
N LEU A 781 -46.26 -7.23 34.86
CA LEU A 781 -47.72 -7.13 34.65
C LEU A 781 -48.46 -8.46 34.81
N LEU A 782 -47.78 -9.60 34.74
CA LEU A 782 -48.37 -10.92 34.99
C LEU A 782 -48.52 -11.23 36.49
N GLY A 783 -47.64 -10.70 37.34
CA GLY A 783 -47.54 -11.04 38.78
C GLY A 783 -48.45 -10.21 39.69
#